data_AF-A0A954D4P4-F1
#
_entry.id   AF-A0A954D4P4-F1
#
_cell.length_a   1.000
_cell.length_b   1.000
_cell.length_c   1.000
_cell.angle_alpha   90.00
_cell.angle_beta   90.00
_cell.angle_gamma   90.00
#
_symmetry.space_group_name_H-M   'P 1'
#
loop_
_entity.id
_entity.type
_entity.pdbx_description
1 polymer ?
#
loop_
_entity_poly.entity_id
_entity_poly.type
_entity_poly.pdbx_seq_one_letter_code
_entity_poly.pdbx_strand_id
1 'polypeptide(L)'
;MRVVLGMLLVLGITAGDVRGGDDVEYTVFPVPSGTFSTTGRNPYWVLEPGYHLVYAGESDGVQEGLEVTVLDETRVVDGVETRVVLERHFEDGEIVEISRNWLAIDRATGSIYYFGEEVDIYEDGVVVSNDGAWEAGVDGAMAGVLMPGRPLVGDRYYQEVAVGVAQDRAQHLSLNESRVTPAGCFHDLLTVRETTPLHPDDESFKRYAPGVGLVQDDVLELVEVGFIGIDESALDQPVEFTHRFPGTDPVTFSSRGSTPYWILEPGFRLILEGEEDGAEERVIITVLDQTECLLGIETRVVLEHHFSDDELVEVSRNWFAIHDPSGALFYFGEDVDIIEDGVVVSHDGAWRAGEDGARPGITMPGLPIVGSRYYQEVASGAALDRAEHITLAGSVDTPAGSFSDVLVVEETSGLNPDELGIKKYAQGIGLVVDGPAELIFYGYVDLGAGPIYFQDFESYLEGANPLGWVDTAAQSSLEVTDLFNVQFVGGTRAFHTASTETNIHSHYNGLLPSGSGYEYSGRLWISSGQGGVGVTFFSDYPHSHRYYRLRRYHLNSFHITADGSEITGGDVDTSVVPSAHAWYRFRVRVEDVGTRTEIRARVWLDGTPEPEGWSADCFDDSPTRMTGGTIGVWSYFHGSKAWDELEVRPLAD
;
A
#
# COMPACT_ATOMS: atom_id res chain seq x y z
N MET A 1 -26.92 -52.37 -11.16
CA MET A 1 -26.06 -52.41 -9.97
C MET A 1 -24.77 -51.75 -10.36
N ARG A 2 -24.86 -50.43 -10.53
CA ARG A 2 -23.76 -49.52 -10.81
C ARG A 2 -23.41 -48.94 -9.44
N VAL A 3 -22.15 -49.10 -9.05
CA VAL A 3 -21.59 -48.49 -7.84
C VAL A 3 -21.22 -47.09 -8.27
N VAL A 4 -21.84 -46.08 -7.66
CA VAL A 4 -21.46 -44.67 -7.79
C VAL A 4 -20.50 -44.44 -6.64
N LEU A 5 -19.25 -44.08 -6.93
CA LEU A 5 -18.22 -43.78 -5.95
C LEU A 5 -17.86 -42.31 -6.16
N GLY A 6 -17.83 -41.54 -5.07
CA GLY A 6 -17.46 -40.11 -5.07
C GLY A 6 -16.11 -39.84 -5.75
N MET A 7 -15.98 -38.60 -6.21
CA MET A 7 -15.10 -38.10 -7.28
C MET A 7 -15.49 -38.58 -8.69
N LEU A 8 -15.96 -37.61 -9.48
CA LEU A 8 -16.43 -37.82 -10.83
C LEU A 8 -15.38 -38.48 -11.72
N LEU A 9 -15.78 -39.62 -12.27
CA LEU A 9 -15.02 -40.50 -13.12
C LEU A 9 -15.64 -40.44 -14.53
N VAL A 10 -15.07 -39.64 -15.42
CA VAL A 10 -15.55 -39.61 -16.81
C VAL A 10 -14.97 -40.80 -17.58
N LEU A 11 -15.82 -41.79 -17.85
CA LEU A 11 -15.52 -43.00 -18.60
C LEU A 11 -15.28 -42.71 -20.09
N GLY A 12 -14.02 -42.62 -20.52
CA GLY A 12 -13.63 -42.55 -21.94
C GLY A 12 -12.92 -43.82 -22.44
N ILE A 13 -13.66 -44.79 -22.99
CA ILE A 13 -13.06 -46.00 -23.60
C ILE A 13 -12.39 -45.66 -24.94
N THR A 14 -11.05 -45.72 -25.02
CA THR A 14 -10.36 -46.22 -26.24
C THR A 14 -9.12 -47.05 -25.90
N ALA A 15 -9.02 -48.22 -26.53
CA ALA A 15 -7.96 -49.19 -26.32
C ALA A 15 -6.62 -48.74 -26.96
N GLY A 16 -5.56 -48.70 -26.16
CA GLY A 16 -4.17 -48.52 -26.61
C GLY A 16 -3.19 -49.10 -25.59
N ASP A 17 -2.66 -50.28 -25.89
CA ASP A 17 -1.76 -51.09 -25.05
C ASP A 17 -0.37 -50.46 -24.91
N VAL A 18 0.07 -50.09 -23.69
CA VAL A 18 1.50 -50.02 -23.31
C VAL A 18 1.69 -50.43 -21.85
N ARG A 19 2.30 -51.60 -21.65
CA ARG A 19 2.89 -52.03 -20.37
C ARG A 19 4.21 -51.28 -20.11
N GLY A 20 4.39 -50.84 -18.86
CA GLY A 20 5.69 -50.43 -18.31
C GLY A 20 5.54 -49.94 -16.88
N GLY A 21 5.50 -50.88 -15.92
CA GLY A 21 5.43 -50.56 -14.50
C GLY A 21 6.75 -50.03 -13.97
N ASP A 22 6.68 -48.86 -13.33
CA ASP A 22 7.54 -48.49 -12.21
C ASP A 22 6.60 -48.38 -11.01
N ASP A 23 6.77 -49.24 -10.00
CA ASP A 23 6.17 -49.04 -8.66
C ASP A 23 6.82 -47.79 -8.06
N VAL A 24 6.29 -46.63 -8.40
CA VAL A 24 6.72 -45.36 -7.80
C VAL A 24 5.88 -45.13 -6.56
N GLU A 25 6.52 -45.12 -5.40
CA GLU A 25 5.84 -44.99 -4.10
C GLU A 25 5.12 -43.63 -3.98
N TYR A 26 3.85 -43.68 -3.59
CA TYR A 26 3.07 -42.51 -3.18
C TYR A 26 3.26 -42.27 -1.68
N THR A 27 3.41 -40.99 -1.30
CA THR A 27 3.66 -40.62 0.10
C THR A 27 2.35 -40.41 0.85
N VAL A 28 2.25 -41.00 2.05
CA VAL A 28 1.26 -40.61 3.05
C VAL A 28 1.92 -39.61 3.99
N PHE A 29 1.43 -38.37 4.01
CA PHE A 29 1.98 -37.34 4.89
C PHE A 29 1.41 -37.45 6.30
N PRO A 30 2.24 -37.27 7.34
CA PRO A 30 1.73 -37.19 8.70
C PRO A 30 0.91 -35.91 8.89
N VAL A 31 -0.26 -36.03 9.52
CA VAL A 31 -1.14 -34.91 9.87
C VAL A 31 -0.52 -34.13 11.04
N PRO A 32 -0.21 -32.83 10.90
CA PRO A 32 0.36 -32.01 11.98
C PRO A 32 -0.59 -31.88 13.19
N SER A 33 -0.06 -31.85 14.40
CA SER A 33 -0.87 -31.59 15.60
C SER A 33 -0.98 -30.09 15.89
N GLY A 34 -2.17 -29.51 15.77
CA GLY A 34 -2.53 -28.24 16.42
C GLY A 34 -2.23 -26.93 15.65
N THR A 35 -2.04 -26.99 14.34
CA THR A 35 -1.75 -25.80 13.51
C THR A 35 -2.85 -25.49 12.48
N PHE A 36 -3.99 -26.16 12.55
CA PHE A 36 -5.06 -26.03 11.56
C PHE A 36 -5.92 -24.76 11.71
N SER A 37 -6.47 -24.32 10.58
CA SER A 37 -7.45 -23.25 10.45
C SER A 37 -8.60 -23.71 9.56
N THR A 38 -9.80 -23.22 9.83
CA THR A 38 -11.02 -23.44 9.04
C THR A 38 -11.21 -22.41 7.93
N THR A 39 -10.23 -21.51 7.76
CA THR A 39 -10.25 -20.46 6.73
C THR A 39 -8.83 -20.08 6.37
N GLY A 40 -8.67 -19.60 5.15
CA GLY A 40 -7.42 -19.24 4.53
C GLY A 40 -7.33 -19.78 3.10
N ARG A 41 -6.20 -19.55 2.47
CA ARG A 41 -5.93 -19.99 1.10
C ARG A 41 -4.49 -20.45 0.96
N ASN A 42 -4.26 -21.31 0.00
CA ASN A 42 -2.94 -21.59 -0.54
C ASN A 42 -2.91 -21.18 -2.01
N PRO A 43 -1.77 -21.27 -2.72
CA PRO A 43 -1.69 -20.80 -4.10
C PRO A 43 -2.75 -21.39 -5.03
N TYR A 44 -3.26 -22.60 -4.77
CA TYR A 44 -4.15 -23.35 -5.67
C TYR A 44 -5.45 -23.83 -4.97
N TRP A 45 -5.82 -23.26 -3.83
CA TRP A 45 -7.04 -23.61 -3.12
C TRP A 45 -7.49 -22.49 -2.18
N VAL A 46 -8.78 -22.16 -2.19
CA VAL A 46 -9.39 -21.15 -1.31
C VAL A 46 -10.37 -21.86 -0.38
N LEU A 47 -10.16 -21.73 0.93
CA LEU A 47 -10.99 -22.34 1.98
C LEU A 47 -11.79 -21.29 2.75
N GLU A 48 -12.03 -20.14 2.12
CA GLU A 48 -12.73 -19.01 2.74
C GLU A 48 -14.25 -19.16 2.53
N PRO A 49 -15.07 -19.01 3.58
CA PRO A 49 -16.52 -19.13 3.47
C PRO A 49 -17.13 -18.21 2.40
N GLY A 50 -18.13 -18.74 1.70
CA GLY A 50 -18.79 -18.08 0.57
C GLY A 50 -18.09 -18.31 -0.76
N TYR A 51 -16.84 -18.80 -0.80
CA TYR A 51 -16.15 -19.06 -2.05
C TYR A 51 -16.90 -20.09 -2.88
N HIS A 52 -17.14 -19.76 -4.14
CA HIS A 52 -18.05 -20.51 -5.02
C HIS A 52 -17.46 -20.66 -6.41
N LEU A 53 -17.59 -21.87 -6.95
CA LEU A 53 -17.09 -22.26 -8.26
C LEU A 53 -18.19 -23.04 -8.97
N VAL A 54 -18.48 -22.67 -10.21
CA VAL A 54 -19.43 -23.37 -11.08
C VAL A 54 -18.69 -23.88 -12.30
N TYR A 55 -18.88 -25.16 -12.61
CA TYR A 55 -18.30 -25.81 -13.78
C TYR A 55 -19.39 -26.38 -14.67
N ALA A 56 -19.10 -26.44 -15.96
CA ALA A 56 -19.95 -27.11 -16.94
C ALA A 56 -19.11 -27.87 -17.96
N GLY A 57 -19.65 -28.96 -18.46
CA GLY A 57 -19.01 -29.82 -19.45
C GLY A 57 -20.01 -30.73 -20.16
N GLU A 58 -19.51 -31.56 -21.07
CA GLU A 58 -20.30 -32.59 -21.73
C GLU A 58 -19.45 -33.85 -21.88
N SER A 59 -20.01 -34.99 -21.51
CA SER A 59 -19.42 -36.31 -21.72
C SER A 59 -20.45 -37.28 -22.27
N ASP A 60 -20.07 -38.05 -23.30
CA ASP A 60 -20.93 -39.06 -23.93
C ASP A 60 -22.36 -38.57 -24.32
N GLY A 61 -22.50 -37.27 -24.57
CA GLY A 61 -23.77 -36.61 -24.91
C GLY A 61 -24.65 -36.23 -23.72
N VAL A 62 -24.15 -36.36 -22.49
CA VAL A 62 -24.76 -35.89 -21.24
C VAL A 62 -24.14 -34.55 -20.85
N GLN A 63 -24.96 -33.56 -20.51
CA GLN A 63 -24.45 -32.30 -19.95
C GLN A 63 -24.09 -32.52 -18.48
N GLU A 64 -22.87 -32.20 -18.10
CA GLU A 64 -22.39 -32.30 -16.73
C GLU A 64 -22.24 -30.90 -16.12
N GLY A 65 -22.53 -30.79 -14.83
CA GLY A 65 -22.37 -29.54 -14.09
C GLY A 65 -21.94 -29.80 -12.65
N LEU A 66 -21.03 -28.97 -12.13
CA LEU A 66 -20.55 -29.06 -10.75
C LEU A 66 -20.62 -27.69 -10.10
N GLU A 67 -21.20 -27.62 -8.91
CA GLU A 67 -21.15 -26.45 -8.05
C GLU A 67 -20.35 -26.79 -6.80
N VAL A 68 -19.32 -26.01 -6.49
CA VAL A 68 -18.52 -26.14 -5.26
C VAL A 68 -18.71 -24.88 -4.43
N THR A 69 -19.04 -25.03 -3.14
CA THR A 69 -19.26 -23.91 -2.22
C THR A 69 -18.56 -24.17 -0.90
N VAL A 70 -17.67 -23.27 -0.50
CA VAL A 70 -17.11 -23.26 0.85
C VAL A 70 -18.16 -22.68 1.81
N LEU A 71 -18.78 -23.51 2.65
CA LEU A 71 -19.87 -23.08 3.52
C LEU A 71 -19.34 -22.34 4.76
N ASP A 72 -20.14 -21.43 5.33
CA ASP A 72 -19.84 -20.93 6.68
C ASP A 72 -20.19 -21.94 7.80
N GLU A 73 -19.90 -23.21 7.57
CA GLU A 73 -20.12 -24.29 8.52
C GLU A 73 -18.80 -24.99 8.85
N THR A 74 -18.63 -25.36 10.11
CA THR A 74 -17.48 -26.15 10.59
C THR A 74 -17.92 -27.45 11.25
N ARG A 75 -17.05 -28.46 11.21
CA ARG A 75 -17.24 -29.76 11.89
C ARG A 75 -15.94 -30.16 12.57
N VAL A 76 -16.01 -30.82 13.72
CA VAL A 76 -14.81 -31.41 14.33
C VAL A 76 -14.66 -32.85 13.83
N VAL A 77 -13.54 -33.15 13.17
CA VAL A 77 -13.18 -34.49 12.66
C VAL A 77 -11.78 -34.86 13.16
N ASP A 78 -11.63 -36.03 13.75
CA ASP A 78 -10.39 -36.50 14.40
C ASP A 78 -9.72 -35.46 15.33
N GLY A 79 -10.53 -34.67 16.04
CA GLY A 79 -10.07 -33.61 16.95
C GLY A 79 -9.60 -32.31 16.28
N VAL A 80 -9.76 -32.18 14.95
CA VAL A 80 -9.47 -30.96 14.18
C VAL A 80 -10.79 -30.28 13.80
N GLU A 81 -10.87 -28.97 14.00
CA GLU A 81 -11.98 -28.17 13.47
C GLU A 81 -11.76 -27.95 11.97
N THR A 82 -12.65 -28.47 11.15
CA THR A 82 -12.63 -28.44 9.68
C THR A 82 -13.74 -27.55 9.14
N ARG A 83 -13.52 -27.02 7.94
CA ARG A 83 -14.48 -26.27 7.14
C ARG A 83 -15.25 -27.24 6.24
N VAL A 84 -16.56 -27.04 6.13
CA VAL A 84 -17.40 -27.79 5.20
C VAL A 84 -17.34 -27.15 3.81
N VAL A 85 -16.95 -27.94 2.80
CA VAL A 85 -17.08 -27.61 1.38
C VAL A 85 -18.17 -28.48 0.80
N LEU A 86 -19.20 -27.86 0.24
CA LEU A 86 -20.35 -28.52 -0.36
C LEU A 86 -20.15 -28.62 -1.87
N GLU A 87 -20.31 -29.82 -2.41
CA GLU A 87 -20.34 -30.03 -3.85
C GLU A 87 -21.71 -30.55 -4.28
N ARG A 88 -22.20 -30.07 -5.41
CA ARG A 88 -23.42 -30.57 -6.06
C ARG A 88 -23.09 -30.90 -7.50
N HIS A 89 -23.31 -32.16 -7.88
CA HIS A 89 -23.08 -32.63 -9.23
C HIS A 89 -24.40 -32.87 -9.96
N PHE A 90 -24.44 -32.48 -11.24
CA PHE A 90 -25.62 -32.49 -12.09
C PHE A 90 -25.35 -33.21 -13.41
N GLU A 91 -26.31 -34.03 -13.85
CA GLU A 91 -26.36 -34.61 -15.20
C GLU A 91 -27.66 -34.18 -15.87
N ASP A 92 -27.58 -33.60 -17.07
CA ASP A 92 -28.71 -33.03 -17.83
C ASP A 92 -29.62 -32.09 -16.99
N GLY A 93 -29.03 -31.40 -16.02
CA GLY A 93 -29.69 -30.48 -15.11
C GLY A 93 -30.40 -31.14 -13.91
N GLU A 94 -30.31 -32.47 -13.76
CA GLU A 94 -30.79 -33.21 -12.61
C GLU A 94 -29.63 -33.46 -11.64
N ILE A 95 -29.88 -33.32 -10.33
CA ILE A 95 -28.86 -33.56 -9.31
C ILE A 95 -28.62 -35.07 -9.16
N VAL A 96 -27.36 -35.49 -9.28
CA VAL A 96 -26.95 -36.90 -9.17
C VAL A 96 -26.12 -37.18 -7.93
N GLU A 97 -25.47 -36.16 -7.37
CA GLU A 97 -24.67 -36.30 -6.14
C GLU A 97 -24.64 -34.99 -5.35
N ILE A 98 -24.64 -35.13 -4.02
CA ILE A 98 -24.26 -34.06 -3.09
C ILE A 98 -23.19 -34.61 -2.16
N SER A 99 -22.05 -33.91 -2.05
CA SER A 99 -21.00 -34.25 -1.08
C SER A 99 -20.69 -33.08 -0.16
N ARG A 100 -20.33 -33.40 1.09
CA ARG A 100 -19.95 -32.45 2.13
C ARG A 100 -18.57 -32.82 2.65
N ASN A 101 -17.58 -32.07 2.21
CA ASN A 101 -16.16 -32.36 2.35
C ASN A 101 -15.59 -31.57 3.54
N TRP A 102 -14.81 -32.22 4.39
CA TRP A 102 -14.23 -31.63 5.60
C TRP A 102 -12.75 -31.30 5.38
N LEU A 103 -12.45 -30.02 5.18
CA LEU A 103 -11.11 -29.55 4.87
C LEU A 103 -10.54 -28.66 5.97
N ALA A 104 -9.22 -28.68 6.17
CA ALA A 104 -8.55 -27.69 7.01
C ALA A 104 -7.20 -27.28 6.41
N ILE A 105 -6.81 -26.03 6.60
CA ILE A 105 -5.50 -25.53 6.17
C ILE A 105 -4.52 -25.55 7.34
N ASP A 106 -3.35 -26.15 7.15
CA ASP A 106 -2.25 -26.06 8.10
C ASP A 106 -1.60 -24.67 8.02
N ARG A 107 -1.68 -23.87 9.09
CA ARG A 107 -1.10 -22.52 9.15
C ARG A 107 0.42 -22.50 8.98
N ALA A 108 1.10 -23.60 9.31
CA ALA A 108 2.56 -23.65 9.24
C ALA A 108 3.06 -23.88 7.81
N THR A 109 2.41 -24.75 7.05
CA THR A 109 2.85 -25.12 5.69
C THR A 109 1.99 -24.52 4.57
N GLY A 110 0.77 -24.07 4.88
CA GLY A 110 -0.24 -23.68 3.90
C GLY A 110 -0.89 -24.87 3.17
N SER A 111 -0.65 -26.11 3.60
CA SER A 111 -1.23 -27.29 2.94
C SER A 111 -2.70 -27.47 3.35
N ILE A 112 -3.55 -27.81 2.38
CA ILE A 112 -4.94 -28.20 2.62
C ILE A 112 -4.97 -29.71 2.89
N TYR A 113 -5.56 -30.08 4.02
CA TYR A 113 -5.79 -31.46 4.42
C TYR A 113 -7.26 -31.82 4.26
N TYR A 114 -7.51 -33.04 3.80
CA TYR A 114 -8.84 -33.60 3.60
C TYR A 114 -9.11 -34.63 4.69
N PHE A 115 -10.12 -34.39 5.53
CA PHE A 115 -10.46 -35.21 6.69
C PHE A 115 -11.63 -36.17 6.44
N GLY A 116 -12.24 -36.13 5.26
CA GLY A 116 -13.34 -37.01 4.89
C GLY A 116 -14.52 -36.27 4.29
N GLU A 117 -15.53 -37.05 3.92
CA GLU A 117 -16.74 -36.59 3.27
C GLU A 117 -17.97 -37.39 3.68
N GLU A 118 -19.10 -36.73 3.58
CA GLU A 118 -20.41 -37.37 3.52
C GLU A 118 -20.97 -37.21 2.11
N VAL A 119 -21.46 -38.31 1.54
CA VAL A 119 -21.92 -38.39 0.15
C VAL A 119 -23.36 -38.91 0.12
N ASP A 120 -24.21 -38.26 -0.66
CA ASP A 120 -25.55 -38.71 -1.01
C ASP A 120 -25.67 -38.80 -2.54
N ILE A 121 -25.93 -40.00 -3.05
CA ILE A 121 -26.10 -40.30 -4.48
C ILE A 121 -27.59 -40.39 -4.79
N TYR A 122 -28.01 -39.71 -5.85
CA TYR A 122 -29.41 -39.58 -6.24
C TYR A 122 -29.73 -40.38 -7.52
N GLU A 123 -30.84 -41.10 -7.50
CA GLU A 123 -31.53 -41.59 -8.71
C GLU A 123 -33.00 -41.16 -8.61
N ASP A 124 -33.56 -40.55 -9.67
CA ASP A 124 -34.95 -40.06 -9.70
C ASP A 124 -35.32 -39.13 -8.51
N GLY A 125 -34.34 -38.33 -8.04
CA GLY A 125 -34.52 -37.37 -6.95
C GLY A 125 -34.62 -37.99 -5.54
N VAL A 126 -34.26 -39.27 -5.37
CA VAL A 126 -34.15 -39.92 -4.06
C VAL A 126 -32.72 -40.41 -3.81
N VAL A 127 -32.26 -40.32 -2.56
CA VAL A 127 -30.97 -40.87 -2.16
C VAL A 127 -31.01 -42.40 -2.23
N VAL A 128 -30.13 -42.99 -3.02
CA VAL A 128 -30.03 -44.44 -3.25
C VAL A 128 -28.75 -45.06 -2.69
N SER A 129 -27.71 -44.26 -2.48
CA SER A 129 -26.43 -44.72 -1.93
C SER A 129 -25.70 -43.58 -1.22
N ASN A 130 -24.76 -43.97 -0.37
CA ASN A 130 -23.80 -43.09 0.32
C ASN A 130 -22.37 -43.63 0.10
N ASP A 131 -22.18 -44.43 -0.95
CA ASP A 131 -20.89 -45.00 -1.33
C ASP A 131 -19.89 -43.87 -1.60
N GLY A 132 -18.66 -44.04 -1.11
CA GLY A 132 -17.63 -42.99 -1.11
C GLY A 132 -17.43 -42.37 0.27
N ALA A 133 -18.48 -42.20 1.09
CA ALA A 133 -18.36 -41.52 2.39
C ALA A 133 -17.32 -42.13 3.34
N TRP A 134 -16.45 -41.30 3.89
CA TRP A 134 -15.38 -41.70 4.81
C TRP A 134 -15.03 -40.58 5.80
N GLU A 135 -14.51 -40.92 6.98
CA GLU A 135 -14.14 -39.94 8.01
C GLU A 135 -12.81 -40.32 8.68
N ALA A 136 -11.86 -39.38 8.74
CA ALA A 136 -10.59 -39.58 9.44
C ALA A 136 -10.81 -39.93 10.92
N GLY A 137 -10.04 -40.89 11.42
CA GLY A 137 -10.17 -41.41 12.79
C GLY A 137 -11.22 -42.52 12.94
N VAL A 138 -12.02 -42.80 11.89
CA VAL A 138 -12.99 -43.90 11.86
C VAL A 138 -12.43 -45.07 11.05
N ASP A 139 -12.56 -46.31 11.56
CA ASP A 139 -12.15 -47.56 10.89
C ASP A 139 -10.71 -47.58 10.32
N GLY A 140 -9.83 -46.78 10.90
CA GLY A 140 -8.42 -46.66 10.49
C GLY A 140 -8.19 -45.71 9.32
N ALA A 141 -9.21 -44.97 8.88
CA ALA A 141 -9.05 -43.90 7.91
C ALA A 141 -8.23 -42.74 8.49
N MET A 142 -7.43 -42.09 7.64
CA MET A 142 -6.61 -40.95 8.02
C MET A 142 -6.80 -39.80 7.02
N ALA A 143 -6.63 -38.57 7.50
CA ALA A 143 -6.61 -37.43 6.62
C ALA A 143 -5.42 -37.48 5.65
N GLY A 144 -5.65 -37.11 4.39
CA GLY A 144 -4.61 -36.93 3.38
C GLY A 144 -4.37 -35.45 3.09
N VAL A 145 -3.38 -35.17 2.23
CA VAL A 145 -3.11 -33.80 1.76
C VAL A 145 -3.89 -33.63 0.46
N LEU A 146 -4.85 -32.71 0.42
CA LEU A 146 -5.56 -32.38 -0.82
C LEU A 146 -4.65 -31.57 -1.75
N MET A 147 -4.09 -30.50 -1.21
CA MET A 147 -3.24 -29.55 -1.95
C MET A 147 -2.08 -29.05 -1.07
N PRO A 148 -0.82 -29.39 -1.39
CA PRO A 148 0.35 -28.87 -0.68
C PRO A 148 0.43 -27.34 -0.76
N GLY A 149 0.91 -26.68 0.31
CA GLY A 149 1.08 -25.22 0.31
C GLY A 149 2.16 -24.71 -0.65
N ARG A 150 3.05 -25.61 -1.10
CA ARG A 150 4.05 -25.37 -2.15
C ARG A 150 4.12 -26.57 -3.08
N PRO A 151 3.28 -26.64 -4.12
CA PRO A 151 3.31 -27.72 -5.10
C PRO A 151 4.64 -27.77 -5.84
N LEU A 152 5.20 -28.97 -6.01
CA LEU A 152 6.39 -29.21 -6.83
C LEU A 152 6.07 -30.24 -7.92
N VAL A 153 6.50 -29.96 -9.14
CA VAL A 153 6.38 -30.93 -10.25
C VAL A 153 7.06 -32.24 -9.86
N GLY A 154 6.31 -33.34 -9.99
CA GLY A 154 6.75 -34.68 -9.62
C GLY A 154 6.30 -35.15 -8.24
N ASP A 155 5.70 -34.29 -7.41
CA ASP A 155 5.11 -34.69 -6.13
C ASP A 155 4.05 -35.78 -6.34
N ARG A 156 4.05 -36.79 -5.45
CA ARG A 156 3.13 -37.94 -5.47
C ARG A 156 2.68 -38.28 -4.05
N TYR A 157 1.39 -38.14 -3.78
CA TYR A 157 0.85 -38.32 -2.45
C TYR A 157 -0.60 -38.81 -2.44
N TYR A 158 -1.04 -39.30 -1.29
CA TYR A 158 -2.45 -39.63 -1.06
C TYR A 158 -3.22 -38.38 -0.62
N GLN A 159 -4.34 -38.13 -1.31
CA GLN A 159 -5.36 -37.15 -0.92
C GLN A 159 -6.31 -37.75 0.10
N GLU A 160 -6.52 -39.07 0.03
CA GLU A 160 -7.39 -39.82 0.92
C GLU A 160 -6.73 -41.12 1.37
N VAL A 161 -6.99 -41.51 2.62
CA VAL A 161 -6.42 -42.74 3.19
C VAL A 161 -7.50 -43.49 3.95
N ALA A 162 -8.48 -44.05 3.24
CA ALA A 162 -9.53 -44.93 3.76
C ALA A 162 -9.52 -46.28 3.01
N VAL A 163 -8.80 -47.27 3.55
CA VAL A 163 -8.54 -48.54 2.83
C VAL A 163 -9.82 -49.27 2.44
N GLY A 164 -9.97 -49.52 1.14
CA GLY A 164 -11.15 -50.21 0.59
C GLY A 164 -12.40 -49.33 0.44
N VAL A 165 -12.32 -48.04 0.76
CA VAL A 165 -13.40 -47.05 0.63
C VAL A 165 -12.98 -45.93 -0.32
N ALA A 166 -11.94 -45.17 0.04
CA ALA A 166 -11.48 -43.97 -0.66
C ALA A 166 -9.96 -43.83 -0.53
N GLN A 167 -9.23 -43.79 -1.65
CA GLN A 167 -7.76 -43.90 -1.67
C GLN A 167 -7.12 -43.09 -2.79
N ASP A 168 -7.65 -41.89 -3.04
CA ASP A 168 -7.20 -41.06 -4.15
C ASP A 168 -5.78 -40.55 -3.98
N ARG A 169 -5.09 -40.46 -5.11
CA ARG A 169 -3.68 -40.13 -5.20
C ARG A 169 -3.45 -39.06 -6.26
N ALA A 170 -2.74 -38.01 -5.88
CA ALA A 170 -2.34 -36.94 -6.79
C ALA A 170 -0.89 -37.11 -7.26
N GLN A 171 -0.65 -36.79 -8.53
CA GLN A 171 0.65 -36.56 -9.11
C GLN A 171 0.71 -35.18 -9.78
N HIS A 172 1.65 -34.33 -9.39
CA HIS A 172 1.85 -33.03 -10.04
C HIS A 172 2.67 -33.18 -11.32
N LEU A 173 2.12 -32.75 -12.45
CA LEU A 173 2.72 -32.93 -13.79
C LEU A 173 3.36 -31.67 -14.34
N SER A 174 2.77 -30.50 -14.09
CA SER A 174 3.19 -29.21 -14.65
C SER A 174 2.78 -28.06 -13.73
N LEU A 175 3.44 -26.91 -13.88
CA LEU A 175 3.13 -25.62 -13.22
C LEU A 175 3.07 -24.45 -14.23
N ASN A 176 3.10 -24.73 -15.54
CA ASN A 176 3.26 -23.72 -16.58
C ASN A 176 2.30 -23.90 -17.76
N GLU A 177 1.24 -24.68 -17.57
CA GLU A 177 0.19 -24.81 -18.58
C GLU A 177 -0.68 -23.54 -18.62
N SER A 178 -1.39 -23.35 -19.73
CA SER A 178 -2.39 -22.29 -19.87
C SER A 178 -3.66 -22.88 -20.47
N ARG A 179 -4.82 -22.38 -20.04
CA ARG A 179 -6.12 -22.87 -20.47
C ARG A 179 -7.11 -21.72 -20.56
N VAL A 180 -7.92 -21.75 -21.61
CA VAL A 180 -9.09 -20.88 -21.73
C VAL A 180 -10.30 -21.69 -21.33
N THR A 181 -11.12 -21.13 -20.46
CA THR A 181 -12.41 -21.66 -20.01
C THR A 181 -13.48 -20.58 -20.22
N PRO A 182 -14.77 -20.87 -20.05
CA PRO A 182 -15.79 -19.84 -20.08
C PRO A 182 -15.59 -18.72 -19.02
N ALA A 183 -14.99 -19.03 -17.86
CA ALA A 183 -14.67 -18.04 -16.83
C ALA A 183 -13.48 -17.12 -17.16
N GLY A 184 -12.65 -17.49 -18.14
CA GLY A 184 -11.49 -16.67 -18.55
C GLY A 184 -10.27 -17.46 -19.01
N CYS A 185 -9.17 -16.73 -19.21
CA CYS A 185 -7.87 -17.25 -19.64
C CYS A 185 -6.94 -17.40 -18.43
N PHE A 186 -6.55 -18.64 -18.11
CA PHE A 186 -5.68 -18.94 -16.98
C PHE A 186 -4.30 -19.40 -17.43
N HIS A 187 -3.29 -19.01 -16.65
CA HIS A 187 -1.87 -19.18 -16.93
C HIS A 187 -1.21 -19.80 -15.70
N ASP A 188 0.02 -20.33 -15.86
CA ASP A 188 0.80 -20.94 -14.78
C ASP A 188 0.04 -22.03 -13.99
N LEU A 189 -0.71 -22.84 -14.75
CA LEU A 189 -1.58 -23.87 -14.20
C LEU A 189 -0.79 -25.02 -13.60
N LEU A 190 -1.18 -25.42 -12.39
CA LEU A 190 -0.82 -26.70 -11.80
C LEU A 190 -1.67 -27.80 -12.44
N THR A 191 -1.05 -28.69 -13.19
CA THR A 191 -1.70 -29.90 -13.72
C THR A 191 -1.49 -31.05 -12.76
N VAL A 192 -2.58 -31.65 -12.29
CA VAL A 192 -2.59 -32.81 -11.39
C VAL A 192 -3.22 -33.98 -12.11
N ARG A 193 -2.54 -35.13 -12.10
CA ARG A 193 -3.11 -36.42 -12.48
C ARG A 193 -3.56 -37.13 -11.21
N GLU A 194 -4.82 -37.52 -11.15
CA GLU A 194 -5.39 -38.25 -10.03
C GLU A 194 -5.67 -39.71 -10.41
N THR A 195 -5.44 -40.62 -9.47
CA THR A 195 -5.61 -42.08 -9.66
C THR A 195 -5.95 -42.77 -8.34
N THR A 196 -6.58 -43.95 -8.40
CA THR A 196 -6.90 -44.75 -7.20
C THR A 196 -6.39 -46.19 -7.31
N PRO A 197 -5.92 -46.83 -6.23
CA PRO A 197 -5.63 -48.27 -6.23
C PRO A 197 -6.89 -49.15 -6.25
N LEU A 198 -8.06 -48.58 -5.92
CA LEU A 198 -9.34 -49.31 -5.91
C LEU A 198 -9.80 -49.64 -7.34
N HIS A 199 -9.52 -48.71 -8.26
CA HIS A 199 -9.82 -48.84 -9.68
C HIS A 199 -8.57 -48.47 -10.52
N PRO A 200 -7.68 -49.45 -10.79
CA PRO A 200 -6.37 -49.17 -11.36
C PRO A 200 -6.35 -48.62 -12.79
N ASP A 201 -7.44 -48.79 -13.52
CA ASP A 201 -7.58 -48.34 -14.90
C ASP A 201 -8.12 -46.90 -14.99
N ASP A 202 -8.52 -46.32 -13.85
CA ASP A 202 -9.14 -45.01 -13.80
C ASP A 202 -8.10 -43.91 -13.51
N GLU A 203 -8.18 -42.83 -14.29
CA GLU A 203 -7.38 -41.62 -14.11
C GLU A 203 -8.17 -40.38 -14.54
N SER A 204 -7.91 -39.26 -13.86
CA SER A 204 -8.45 -37.95 -14.20
C SER A 204 -7.35 -36.89 -14.21
N PHE A 205 -7.60 -35.78 -14.90
CA PHE A 205 -6.69 -34.64 -14.98
C PHE A 205 -7.37 -33.36 -14.51
N LYS A 206 -6.85 -32.81 -13.41
CA LYS A 206 -7.29 -31.54 -12.84
C LYS A 206 -6.28 -30.44 -13.13
N ARG A 207 -6.76 -29.24 -13.42
CA ARG A 207 -5.92 -28.04 -13.60
C ARG A 207 -6.33 -26.99 -12.59
N TYR A 208 -5.34 -26.44 -11.89
CA TYR A 208 -5.54 -25.43 -10.86
C TYR A 208 -4.82 -24.14 -11.26
N ALA A 209 -5.51 -23.01 -11.20
CA ALA A 209 -4.93 -21.69 -11.45
C ALA A 209 -4.53 -21.00 -10.13
N PRO A 210 -3.38 -20.30 -10.10
CA PRO A 210 -2.98 -19.52 -8.94
C PRO A 210 -4.06 -18.52 -8.52
N GLY A 211 -4.43 -18.51 -7.23
CA GLY A 211 -5.42 -17.58 -6.66
C GLY A 211 -6.89 -17.92 -6.95
N VAL A 212 -7.16 -18.93 -7.78
CA VAL A 212 -8.52 -19.37 -8.16
C VAL A 212 -8.78 -20.80 -7.67
N GLY A 213 -7.78 -21.67 -7.73
CA GLY A 213 -7.98 -23.10 -7.50
C GLY A 213 -8.43 -23.82 -8.76
N LEU A 214 -9.33 -24.80 -8.64
CA LEU A 214 -9.68 -25.71 -9.73
C LEU A 214 -10.34 -24.93 -10.88
N VAL A 215 -9.75 -25.00 -12.08
CA VAL A 215 -10.28 -24.36 -13.30
C VAL A 215 -10.73 -25.37 -14.35
N GLN A 216 -10.32 -26.62 -14.21
CA GLN A 216 -10.76 -27.72 -15.05
C GLN A 216 -10.67 -29.04 -14.29
N ASP A 217 -11.71 -29.86 -14.38
CA ASP A 217 -11.78 -31.24 -13.91
C ASP A 217 -12.22 -32.13 -15.07
N ASP A 218 -11.28 -32.80 -15.74
CA ASP A 218 -11.51 -33.52 -16.99
C ASP A 218 -12.29 -32.69 -18.03
N VAL A 219 -13.56 -33.02 -18.27
CA VAL A 219 -14.45 -32.35 -19.25
C VAL A 219 -15.12 -31.10 -18.68
N LEU A 220 -15.17 -30.95 -17.35
CA LEU A 220 -15.76 -29.81 -16.66
C LEU A 220 -14.80 -28.64 -16.70
N GLU A 221 -15.22 -27.54 -17.31
CA GLU A 221 -14.47 -26.28 -17.36
C GLU A 221 -15.14 -25.23 -16.49
N LEU A 222 -14.34 -24.39 -15.81
CA LEU A 222 -14.85 -23.33 -14.93
C LEU A 222 -15.65 -22.30 -15.73
N VAL A 223 -16.88 -22.05 -15.29
CA VAL A 223 -17.82 -21.10 -15.88
C VAL A 223 -17.94 -19.85 -15.05
N GLU A 224 -18.00 -20.00 -13.73
CA GLU A 224 -18.17 -18.91 -12.78
C GLU A 224 -17.28 -19.14 -11.57
N VAL A 225 -16.67 -18.05 -11.08
CA VAL A 225 -15.90 -18.05 -9.83
C VAL A 225 -16.16 -16.75 -9.10
N GLY A 226 -16.33 -16.85 -7.78
CA GLY A 226 -16.51 -15.68 -6.93
C GLY A 226 -16.86 -16.06 -5.51
N PHE A 227 -17.51 -15.15 -4.80
CA PHE A 227 -18.14 -15.41 -3.53
C PHE A 227 -19.65 -15.28 -3.70
N ILE A 228 -20.42 -16.29 -3.32
CA ILE A 228 -21.87 -16.17 -3.25
C ILE A 228 -22.26 -15.61 -1.88
N GLY A 229 -23.12 -14.60 -1.90
CA GLY A 229 -23.75 -14.07 -0.70
C GLY A 229 -24.49 -15.19 0.04
N ILE A 230 -24.12 -15.41 1.30
CA ILE A 230 -24.74 -16.40 2.18
C ILE A 230 -26.20 -15.96 2.41
N ASP A 231 -27.14 -16.89 2.18
CA ASP A 231 -28.62 -16.81 2.36
C ASP A 231 -29.16 -15.52 3.02
N GLU A 232 -29.90 -14.73 2.24
CA GLU A 232 -30.50 -13.46 2.65
C GLU A 232 -31.49 -13.56 3.83
N SER A 233 -31.93 -14.75 4.22
CA SER A 233 -32.73 -14.93 5.43
C SER A 233 -31.91 -14.89 6.73
N ALA A 234 -30.58 -14.92 6.63
CA ALA A 234 -29.65 -14.58 7.70
C ALA A 234 -29.23 -13.09 7.71
N LEU A 235 -29.63 -12.30 6.70
CA LEU A 235 -29.27 -10.87 6.53
C LEU A 235 -30.07 -9.88 7.40
N ASP A 236 -30.76 -10.33 8.44
CA ASP A 236 -31.29 -9.41 9.47
C ASP A 236 -30.28 -9.18 10.62
N GLN A 237 -28.99 -9.39 10.33
CA GLN A 237 -27.86 -8.99 11.16
C GLN A 237 -26.81 -8.30 10.26
N PRO A 238 -26.38 -7.07 10.56
CA PRO A 238 -25.42 -6.34 9.74
C PRO A 238 -24.04 -7.03 9.76
N VAL A 239 -23.50 -7.39 8.59
CA VAL A 239 -22.10 -7.82 8.46
C VAL A 239 -21.23 -6.57 8.61
N GLU A 240 -20.50 -6.49 9.72
CA GLU A 240 -19.67 -5.32 10.04
C GLU A 240 -18.37 -5.31 9.23
N PHE A 241 -17.95 -4.12 8.78
CA PHE A 241 -16.62 -3.93 8.20
C PHE A 241 -15.54 -4.26 9.24
N THR A 242 -14.48 -4.94 8.77
CA THR A 242 -13.35 -5.28 9.65
C THR A 242 -12.61 -4.01 10.06
N HIS A 243 -12.70 -3.65 11.35
CA HIS A 243 -12.11 -2.44 11.95
C HIS A 243 -11.04 -2.77 13.01
N ARG A 244 -10.65 -4.05 13.10
CA ARG A 244 -9.60 -4.55 13.99
C ARG A 244 -8.71 -5.50 13.20
N PHE A 245 -7.49 -5.04 12.95
CA PHE A 245 -6.46 -5.82 12.30
C PHE A 245 -5.47 -6.29 13.38
N PRO A 246 -5.32 -7.59 13.63
CA PRO A 246 -4.29 -8.08 14.55
C PRO A 246 -2.89 -7.77 13.96
N GLY A 247 -2.07 -6.94 14.62
CA GLY A 247 -0.71 -6.65 14.12
C GLY A 247 0.09 -5.48 14.74
N THR A 248 -0.36 -4.79 15.79
CA THR A 248 0.33 -3.57 16.28
C THR A 248 1.30 -3.75 17.47
N ASP A 249 1.65 -4.98 17.88
CA ASP A 249 2.57 -5.22 19.01
C ASP A 249 3.23 -6.63 18.97
N PRO A 250 4.55 -6.78 19.18
CA PRO A 250 5.66 -6.10 18.52
C PRO A 250 6.09 -6.92 17.28
N VAL A 251 5.70 -6.44 16.11
CA VAL A 251 5.99 -7.07 14.81
C VAL A 251 6.67 -6.03 13.91
N THR A 252 7.53 -6.48 13.01
CA THR A 252 8.30 -5.59 12.15
C THR A 252 7.42 -5.01 11.03
N PHE A 253 7.43 -3.69 10.93
CA PHE A 253 6.91 -2.93 9.81
C PHE A 253 8.08 -2.39 9.01
N SER A 254 7.91 -2.30 7.69
CA SER A 254 8.87 -1.68 6.79
C SER A 254 8.30 -0.39 6.20
N SER A 255 9.04 0.70 6.35
CA SER A 255 8.79 1.99 5.68
C SER A 255 9.24 1.99 4.21
N ARG A 256 9.56 0.84 3.65
CA ARG A 256 10.09 0.68 2.29
C ARG A 256 9.75 -0.71 1.77
N GLY A 257 9.61 -0.83 0.45
CA GLY A 257 9.32 -2.07 -0.24
C GLY A 257 8.17 -1.91 -1.19
N SER A 258 7.63 -3.04 -1.66
CA SER A 258 6.43 -3.07 -2.49
C SER A 258 5.51 -4.20 -2.05
N THR A 259 4.22 -3.95 -2.20
CA THR A 259 3.17 -4.97 -2.23
C THR A 259 2.84 -5.27 -3.70
N PRO A 260 2.04 -6.31 -4.00
CA PRO A 260 1.62 -6.56 -5.38
C PRO A 260 0.93 -5.36 -6.04
N TYR A 261 0.28 -4.47 -5.28
CA TYR A 261 -0.54 -3.37 -5.80
C TYR A 261 -0.15 -2.00 -5.21
N TRP A 262 1.03 -1.87 -4.62
CA TRP A 262 1.55 -0.59 -4.15
C TRP A 262 3.06 -0.61 -4.06
N ILE A 263 3.71 0.49 -4.43
CA ILE A 263 5.15 0.65 -4.30
C ILE A 263 5.40 1.74 -3.26
N LEU A 264 6.10 1.37 -2.19
CA LEU A 264 6.51 2.25 -1.09
C LEU A 264 8.01 2.61 -1.17
N GLU A 265 8.58 2.47 -2.36
CA GLU A 265 9.97 2.82 -2.66
C GLU A 265 10.11 4.32 -2.94
N PRO A 266 11.01 5.03 -2.23
CA PRO A 266 11.25 6.45 -2.47
C PRO A 266 11.54 6.75 -3.94
N GLY A 267 10.85 7.78 -4.45
CA GLY A 267 10.98 8.26 -5.83
C GLY A 267 10.01 7.63 -6.80
N PHE A 268 9.25 6.62 -6.37
CA PHE A 268 8.14 6.14 -7.15
C PHE A 268 7.04 7.22 -7.20
N ARG A 269 6.56 7.53 -8.42
CA ARG A 269 5.54 8.53 -8.68
C ARG A 269 4.45 7.99 -9.59
N LEU A 270 3.22 8.38 -9.30
CA LEU A 270 2.04 8.22 -10.15
C LEU A 270 1.50 9.61 -10.51
N ILE A 271 1.00 9.77 -11.74
CA ILE A 271 0.21 10.94 -12.17
C ILE A 271 -1.04 10.42 -12.85
N LEU A 272 -2.20 10.83 -12.35
CA LEU A 272 -3.51 10.50 -12.89
C LEU A 272 -4.18 11.79 -13.37
N GLU A 273 -4.94 11.71 -14.47
CA GLU A 273 -5.74 12.82 -15.00
C GLU A 273 -7.13 12.35 -15.42
N GLY A 274 -8.15 13.19 -15.23
CA GLY A 274 -9.55 12.89 -15.54
C GLY A 274 -10.40 14.13 -15.72
N GLU A 275 -11.72 13.95 -15.81
CA GLU A 275 -12.69 15.04 -15.80
C GLU A 275 -13.83 14.69 -14.84
N GLU A 276 -14.10 15.58 -13.87
CA GLU A 276 -15.21 15.45 -12.92
C GLU A 276 -16.11 16.68 -12.98
N ASP A 277 -17.42 16.49 -13.15
CA ASP A 277 -18.40 17.58 -13.25
C ASP A 277 -18.07 18.71 -14.25
N GLY A 278 -17.24 18.40 -15.26
CA GLY A 278 -16.79 19.32 -16.30
C GLY A 278 -15.51 20.10 -15.99
N ALA A 279 -14.83 19.80 -14.87
CA ALA A 279 -13.51 20.30 -14.51
C ALA A 279 -12.43 19.25 -14.81
N GLU A 280 -11.25 19.68 -15.25
CA GLU A 280 -10.11 18.78 -15.47
C GLU A 280 -9.42 18.44 -14.13
N GLU A 281 -9.39 17.17 -13.76
CA GLU A 281 -8.78 16.70 -12.52
C GLU A 281 -7.37 16.15 -12.78
N ARG A 282 -6.42 16.43 -11.88
CA ARG A 282 -5.06 15.85 -11.92
C ARG A 282 -4.59 15.52 -10.50
N VAL A 283 -4.15 14.29 -10.30
CA VAL A 283 -3.60 13.82 -9.01
C VAL A 283 -2.15 13.38 -9.21
N ILE A 284 -1.24 13.90 -8.38
CA ILE A 284 0.19 13.57 -8.39
C ILE A 284 0.56 12.93 -7.05
N ILE A 285 0.87 11.64 -7.07
CA ILE A 285 1.26 10.86 -5.88
C ILE A 285 2.76 10.57 -5.94
N THR A 286 3.51 10.94 -4.91
CA THR A 286 4.97 10.73 -4.84
C THR A 286 5.38 10.10 -3.51
N VAL A 287 6.09 8.98 -3.56
CA VAL A 287 6.71 8.37 -2.37
C VAL A 287 7.99 9.13 -2.02
N LEU A 288 8.05 9.78 -0.86
CA LEU A 288 9.19 10.60 -0.45
C LEU A 288 10.25 9.77 0.29
N ASP A 289 11.50 10.25 0.34
CA ASP A 289 12.50 9.61 1.21
C ASP A 289 12.33 9.96 2.71
N GLN A 290 11.26 10.67 3.06
CA GLN A 290 10.90 11.05 4.42
C GLN A 290 10.17 9.91 5.15
N THR A 291 10.41 9.81 6.46
CA THR A 291 9.69 8.90 7.36
C THR A 291 9.14 9.65 8.58
N GLU A 292 8.06 9.12 9.16
CA GLU A 292 7.44 9.63 10.39
C GLU A 292 7.24 8.46 11.36
N CYS A 293 7.45 8.69 12.67
CA CYS A 293 7.26 7.65 13.67
C CYS A 293 5.88 7.77 14.34
N LEU A 294 4.97 6.86 14.00
CA LEU A 294 3.61 6.81 14.55
C LEU A 294 3.44 5.52 15.35
N LEU A 295 2.99 5.63 16.60
CA LEU A 295 2.83 4.48 17.52
C LEU A 295 4.11 3.62 17.70
N GLY A 296 5.29 4.22 17.50
CA GLY A 296 6.57 3.50 17.55
C GLY A 296 6.93 2.74 16.27
N ILE A 297 6.17 2.93 15.20
CA ILE A 297 6.39 2.35 13.87
C ILE A 297 6.93 3.45 12.95
N GLU A 298 8.03 3.16 12.26
CA GLU A 298 8.53 4.01 11.19
C GLU A 298 7.65 3.85 9.96
N THR A 299 6.97 4.93 9.58
CA THR A 299 6.08 5.02 8.43
C THR A 299 6.73 5.85 7.33
N ARG A 300 6.41 5.56 6.07
CA ARG A 300 6.83 6.29 4.88
C ARG A 300 5.84 7.40 4.57
N VAL A 301 6.35 8.58 4.24
CA VAL A 301 5.54 9.68 3.73
C VAL A 301 5.28 9.50 2.24
N VAL A 302 4.01 9.48 1.86
CA VAL A 302 3.53 9.56 0.48
C VAL A 302 2.82 10.90 0.33
N LEU A 303 3.31 11.75 -0.57
CA LEU A 303 2.79 13.10 -0.81
C LEU A 303 1.87 13.10 -2.02
N GLU A 304 0.68 13.67 -1.86
CA GLU A 304 -0.30 13.84 -2.91
C GLU A 304 -0.57 15.33 -3.17
N HIS A 305 -0.73 15.68 -4.44
CA HIS A 305 -1.25 16.97 -4.88
C HIS A 305 -2.42 16.72 -5.82
N HIS A 306 -3.57 17.30 -5.51
CA HIS A 306 -4.77 17.22 -6.34
C HIS A 306 -5.09 18.60 -6.92
N PHE A 307 -5.27 18.65 -8.23
CA PHE A 307 -5.61 19.84 -8.99
C PHE A 307 -6.97 19.65 -9.68
N SER A 308 -7.77 20.71 -9.72
CA SER A 308 -8.99 20.85 -10.54
C SER A 308 -8.82 22.08 -11.44
N ASP A 309 -9.03 21.95 -12.75
CA ASP A 309 -8.81 22.98 -13.77
C ASP A 309 -7.41 23.65 -13.66
N ASP A 310 -6.37 22.83 -13.44
CA ASP A 310 -4.98 23.25 -13.17
C ASP A 310 -4.77 24.08 -11.88
N GLU A 311 -5.81 24.29 -11.07
CA GLU A 311 -5.71 24.90 -9.74
C GLU A 311 -5.52 23.83 -8.68
N LEU A 312 -4.54 23.99 -7.79
CA LEU A 312 -4.32 23.05 -6.70
C LEU A 312 -5.46 23.19 -5.67
N VAL A 313 -6.18 22.10 -5.44
CA VAL A 313 -7.36 22.05 -4.55
C VAL A 313 -7.12 21.23 -3.29
N GLU A 314 -6.11 20.35 -3.28
CA GLU A 314 -5.72 19.62 -2.07
C GLU A 314 -4.24 19.23 -2.08
N VAL A 315 -3.63 19.23 -0.90
CA VAL A 315 -2.35 18.56 -0.64
C VAL A 315 -2.49 17.66 0.57
N SER A 316 -2.14 16.37 0.42
CA SER A 316 -2.14 15.43 1.54
C SER A 316 -0.78 14.76 1.75
N ARG A 317 -0.39 14.59 3.02
CA ARG A 317 0.81 13.86 3.45
C ARG A 317 0.39 12.61 4.20
N ASN A 318 0.59 11.48 3.56
CA ASN A 318 -0.04 10.22 3.92
C ASN A 318 1.03 9.27 4.50
N TRP A 319 0.78 8.68 5.66
CA TRP A 319 1.75 7.81 6.35
C TRP A 319 1.42 6.33 6.19
N PHE A 320 2.28 5.59 5.49
CA PHE A 320 2.08 4.17 5.24
C PHE A 320 3.22 3.31 5.76
N ALA A 321 2.94 2.06 6.12
CA ALA A 321 3.97 1.06 6.35
C ALA A 321 3.50 -0.32 5.92
N ILE A 322 4.44 -1.15 5.46
CA ILE A 322 4.18 -2.54 5.09
C ILE A 322 4.36 -3.41 6.33
N HIS A 323 3.34 -4.17 6.69
CA HIS A 323 3.43 -5.16 7.76
C HIS A 323 4.18 -6.40 7.24
N ASP A 324 5.41 -6.64 7.70
CA ASP A 324 6.31 -7.62 7.07
C ASP A 324 5.72 -9.04 7.00
N PRO A 325 5.04 -9.57 8.03
CA PRO A 325 4.53 -10.93 7.96
C PRO A 325 3.34 -11.13 7.03
N SER A 326 2.48 -10.12 6.86
CA SER A 326 1.30 -10.24 6.00
C SER A 326 1.47 -9.60 4.62
N GLY A 327 2.47 -8.75 4.45
CA GLY A 327 2.65 -7.91 3.26
C GLY A 327 1.59 -6.81 3.10
N ALA A 328 0.71 -6.60 4.09
CA ALA A 328 -0.35 -5.61 4.01
C ALA A 328 0.20 -4.18 4.15
N LEU A 329 -0.31 -3.27 3.33
CA LEU A 329 -0.07 -1.84 3.43
C LEU A 329 -1.04 -1.24 4.43
N PHE A 330 -0.51 -0.81 5.57
CA PHE A 330 -1.26 -0.11 6.61
C PHE A 330 -1.22 1.40 6.39
N TYR A 331 -2.34 2.05 6.68
CA TYR A 331 -2.48 3.50 6.67
C TYR A 331 -2.55 4.02 8.11
N PHE A 332 -1.67 4.95 8.44
CA PHE A 332 -1.52 5.49 9.80
C PHE A 332 -2.08 6.89 9.94
N GLY A 333 -2.57 7.48 8.86
CA GLY A 333 -3.19 8.81 8.85
C GLY A 333 -2.64 9.71 7.77
N GLU A 334 -3.14 10.94 7.82
CA GLU A 334 -2.80 12.01 6.90
C GLU A 334 -2.87 13.39 7.55
N ASP A 335 -2.01 14.29 7.07
CA ASP A 335 -2.29 15.72 7.12
C ASP A 335 -2.90 16.13 5.78
N VAL A 336 -4.03 16.84 5.83
CA VAL A 336 -4.75 17.33 4.64
C VAL A 336 -4.82 18.85 4.69
N ASP A 337 -4.53 19.48 3.55
CA ASP A 337 -4.73 20.90 3.31
C ASP A 337 -5.73 21.05 2.14
N ILE A 338 -6.98 21.42 2.41
CA ILE A 338 -8.00 21.73 1.39
C ILE A 338 -7.83 23.19 0.96
N ILE A 339 -7.69 23.40 -0.35
CA ILE A 339 -7.22 24.63 -0.93
C ILE A 339 -8.31 25.25 -1.82
N GLU A 340 -8.79 26.46 -1.48
CA GLU A 340 -9.69 27.24 -2.33
C GLU A 340 -9.02 28.56 -2.72
N ASP A 341 -9.02 28.86 -4.02
CA ASP A 341 -8.29 29.97 -4.65
C ASP A 341 -6.76 29.94 -4.40
N GLY A 342 -6.25 28.90 -3.73
CA GLY A 342 -4.90 28.74 -3.18
C GLY A 342 -4.77 28.80 -1.65
N VAL A 343 -5.79 29.11 -0.82
CA VAL A 343 -5.71 29.18 0.68
C VAL A 343 -6.12 27.83 1.15
N VAL A 344 -5.33 27.29 2.08
CA VAL A 344 -5.79 26.23 2.97
C VAL A 344 -7.00 26.73 3.76
N VAL A 345 -8.19 26.41 3.29
CA VAL A 345 -9.47 26.81 3.90
C VAL A 345 -9.95 25.79 4.91
N SER A 346 -9.48 24.56 4.81
CA SER A 346 -9.81 23.49 5.73
C SER A 346 -8.67 22.48 5.85
N HIS A 347 -8.68 21.75 6.97
CA HIS A 347 -7.91 20.53 7.17
C HIS A 347 -8.85 19.35 7.39
N ASP A 348 -10.10 19.47 6.93
CA ASP A 348 -11.09 18.41 7.02
C ASP A 348 -10.55 17.16 6.31
N GLY A 349 -10.75 16.00 6.93
CA GLY A 349 -10.11 14.75 6.51
C GLY A 349 -8.91 14.39 7.38
N ALA A 350 -8.09 15.35 7.82
CA ALA A 350 -6.84 15.05 8.53
C ALA A 350 -7.03 14.22 9.81
N TRP A 351 -6.24 13.14 9.94
CA TRP A 351 -6.28 12.25 11.10
C TRP A 351 -4.94 11.55 11.34
N ARG A 352 -4.64 11.20 12.60
CA ARG A 352 -3.37 10.56 12.98
C ARG A 352 -3.61 9.38 13.94
N ALA A 353 -3.08 8.21 13.60
CA ALA A 353 -3.19 7.02 14.45
C ALA A 353 -2.58 7.26 15.85
N GLY A 354 -3.35 6.94 16.88
CA GLY A 354 -2.97 7.18 18.28
C GLY A 354 -3.52 8.47 18.89
N GLU A 355 -4.06 9.37 18.08
CA GLU A 355 -4.73 10.60 18.52
C GLU A 355 -6.25 10.42 18.51
N ASP A 356 -6.96 10.98 19.49
CA ASP A 356 -8.43 10.96 19.58
C ASP A 356 -9.13 9.60 19.36
N GLY A 357 -8.42 8.51 19.66
CA GLY A 357 -8.92 7.14 19.47
C GLY A 357 -8.83 6.62 18.03
N ALA A 358 -8.22 7.39 17.13
CA ALA A 358 -7.91 6.98 15.77
C ALA A 358 -6.91 5.81 15.76
N ARG A 359 -7.11 4.89 14.84
CA ARG A 359 -6.32 3.66 14.72
C ARG A 359 -5.90 3.44 13.26
N PRO A 360 -4.77 2.78 13.01
CA PRO A 360 -4.38 2.43 11.66
C PRO A 360 -5.42 1.53 10.99
N GLY A 361 -5.72 1.82 9.73
CA GLY A 361 -6.47 0.94 8.85
C GLY A 361 -5.56 0.19 7.89
N ILE A 362 -6.15 -0.58 6.99
CA ILE A 362 -5.41 -1.24 5.90
C ILE A 362 -5.84 -0.58 4.61
N THR A 363 -4.91 -0.01 3.83
CA THR A 363 -5.20 0.45 2.47
C THR A 363 -5.36 -0.73 1.54
N MET A 364 -4.40 -1.65 1.60
CA MET A 364 -4.36 -2.84 0.75
C MET A 364 -3.82 -4.03 1.56
N PRO A 365 -4.58 -5.13 1.68
CA PRO A 365 -4.05 -6.37 2.23
C PRO A 365 -2.93 -6.89 1.32
N GLY A 366 -1.94 -7.58 1.90
CA GLY A 366 -0.78 -8.09 1.14
C GLY A 366 -1.15 -9.15 0.11
N LEU A 367 -2.33 -9.74 0.28
CA LEU A 367 -2.99 -10.56 -0.71
C LEU A 367 -4.45 -10.08 -0.83
N PRO A 368 -4.81 -9.33 -1.88
CA PRO A 368 -6.19 -8.90 -2.08
C PRO A 368 -7.10 -10.08 -2.38
N ILE A 369 -8.30 -9.99 -1.83
CA ILE A 369 -9.30 -11.05 -1.83
C ILE A 369 -10.61 -10.38 -2.25
N VAL A 370 -11.13 -10.74 -3.41
CA VAL A 370 -12.47 -10.31 -3.85
C VAL A 370 -13.49 -10.64 -2.75
N GLY A 371 -14.38 -9.68 -2.45
CA GLY A 371 -15.34 -9.73 -1.35
C GLY A 371 -14.80 -9.24 0.00
N SER A 372 -13.51 -8.93 0.14
CA SER A 372 -12.98 -8.35 1.38
C SER A 372 -13.57 -6.98 1.67
N ARG A 373 -14.05 -6.79 2.90
CA ARG A 373 -14.58 -5.52 3.42
C ARG A 373 -13.85 -5.09 4.67
N TYR A 374 -13.16 -3.95 4.61
CA TYR A 374 -12.31 -3.48 5.70
C TYR A 374 -12.25 -1.96 5.76
N TYR A 375 -11.92 -1.42 6.93
CA TYR A 375 -11.65 0.01 7.07
C TYR A 375 -10.23 0.33 6.59
N GLN A 376 -10.15 1.30 5.67
CA GLN A 376 -8.90 1.96 5.29
C GLN A 376 -8.52 3.01 6.33
N GLU A 377 -9.53 3.60 6.97
CA GLU A 377 -9.35 4.62 7.98
C GLU A 377 -10.27 4.38 9.18
N VAL A 378 -9.74 4.63 10.37
CA VAL A 378 -10.49 4.40 11.60
C VAL A 378 -10.31 5.60 12.52
N ALA A 379 -10.89 6.74 12.15
CA ALA A 379 -10.85 8.00 12.89
C ALA A 379 -12.28 8.55 13.08
N SER A 380 -12.93 8.20 14.20
CA SER A 380 -14.33 8.54 14.44
C SER A 380 -14.60 10.05 14.33
N GLY A 381 -15.43 10.45 13.37
CA GLY A 381 -15.83 11.84 13.15
C GLY A 381 -14.88 12.67 12.30
N ALA A 382 -13.74 12.10 11.90
CA ALA A 382 -12.81 12.69 10.94
C ALA A 382 -12.81 11.89 9.63
N ALA A 383 -12.59 10.57 9.71
CA ALA A 383 -12.34 9.72 8.55
C ALA A 383 -12.72 8.24 8.87
N LEU A 384 -13.60 7.63 8.07
CA LEU A 384 -14.08 6.25 8.29
C LEU A 384 -14.21 5.50 6.97
N ASP A 385 -13.19 5.62 6.12
CA ASP A 385 -13.25 5.06 4.78
C ASP A 385 -13.11 3.54 4.78
N ARG A 386 -13.83 2.94 3.85
CA ARG A 386 -14.06 1.51 3.75
C ARG A 386 -13.79 1.07 2.33
N ALA A 387 -13.05 -0.02 2.19
CA ALA A 387 -12.83 -0.67 0.91
C ALA A 387 -13.58 -1.99 0.83
N GLU A 388 -14.13 -2.26 -0.35
CA GLU A 388 -14.63 -3.55 -0.81
C GLU A 388 -13.91 -3.97 -2.10
N HIS A 389 -13.30 -5.16 -2.10
CA HIS A 389 -12.67 -5.69 -3.32
C HIS A 389 -13.73 -6.32 -4.22
N ILE A 390 -13.92 -5.79 -5.42
CA ILE A 390 -15.02 -6.19 -6.31
C ILE A 390 -14.60 -7.30 -7.28
N THR A 391 -13.44 -7.16 -7.92
CA THR A 391 -12.93 -8.16 -8.88
C THR A 391 -11.42 -8.03 -9.07
N LEU A 392 -10.79 -9.13 -9.51
CA LEU A 392 -9.38 -9.24 -9.88
C LEU A 392 -9.18 -9.62 -11.36
N ALA A 393 -10.25 -9.61 -12.16
CA ALA A 393 -10.23 -10.00 -13.57
C ALA A 393 -10.39 -8.80 -14.53
N GLY A 394 -10.22 -7.58 -14.01
CA GLY A 394 -10.38 -6.36 -14.80
C GLY A 394 -9.23 -6.15 -15.77
N SER A 395 -9.55 -5.63 -16.96
CA SER A 395 -8.57 -4.95 -17.81
C SER A 395 -8.93 -3.47 -17.89
N VAL A 396 -7.92 -2.60 -17.88
CA VAL A 396 -8.12 -1.17 -18.09
C VAL A 396 -7.08 -0.63 -19.06
N ASP A 397 -7.54 0.17 -20.01
CA ASP A 397 -6.68 0.97 -20.88
C ASP A 397 -6.61 2.38 -20.31
N THR A 398 -5.40 2.90 -20.16
CA THR A 398 -5.13 4.27 -19.70
C THR A 398 -4.11 4.91 -20.65
N PRO A 399 -3.89 6.24 -20.60
CA PRO A 399 -2.82 6.87 -21.37
C PRO A 399 -1.42 6.33 -21.04
N ALA A 400 -1.18 5.82 -19.82
CA ALA A 400 0.09 5.19 -19.43
C ALA A 400 0.28 3.77 -19.99
N GLY A 401 -0.79 3.12 -20.47
CA GLY A 401 -0.76 1.78 -21.04
C GLY A 401 -2.00 0.95 -20.74
N SER A 402 -1.98 -0.30 -21.23
CA SER A 402 -3.01 -1.31 -21.00
C SER A 402 -2.59 -2.26 -19.88
N PHE A 403 -3.47 -2.45 -18.90
CA PHE A 403 -3.23 -3.30 -17.74
C PHE A 403 -4.29 -4.40 -17.65
N SER A 404 -3.86 -5.63 -17.37
CA SER A 404 -4.72 -6.79 -17.08
C SER A 404 -4.63 -7.16 -15.60
N ASP A 405 -5.56 -8.02 -15.14
CA ASP A 405 -5.59 -8.55 -13.77
C ASP A 405 -5.65 -7.45 -12.70
N VAL A 406 -6.41 -6.40 -13.05
CA VAL A 406 -6.57 -5.19 -12.27
C VAL A 406 -7.52 -5.45 -11.12
N LEU A 407 -7.08 -5.13 -9.90
CA LEU A 407 -7.92 -5.14 -8.72
C LEU A 407 -8.86 -3.95 -8.77
N VAL A 408 -10.16 -4.19 -8.77
CA VAL A 408 -11.19 -3.16 -8.64
C VAL A 408 -11.63 -3.09 -7.19
N VAL A 409 -11.54 -1.90 -6.61
CA VAL A 409 -11.93 -1.60 -5.23
C VAL A 409 -13.06 -0.59 -5.28
N GLU A 410 -14.17 -0.91 -4.61
CA GLU A 410 -15.21 0.05 -4.29
C GLU A 410 -14.87 0.67 -2.93
N GLU A 411 -14.80 1.99 -2.88
CA GLU A 411 -14.55 2.74 -1.66
C GLU A 411 -15.83 3.46 -1.23
N THR A 412 -16.15 3.41 0.06
CA THR A 412 -17.31 4.10 0.63
C THR A 412 -16.97 4.64 2.00
N SER A 413 -17.68 5.68 2.46
CA SER A 413 -17.43 6.25 3.79
C SER A 413 -18.40 5.72 4.85
N GLY A 414 -17.89 5.36 6.02
CA GLY A 414 -18.70 5.09 7.20
C GLY A 414 -19.42 6.33 7.75
N LEU A 415 -18.98 7.53 7.36
CA LEU A 415 -19.62 8.81 7.70
C LEU A 415 -20.71 9.17 6.68
N ASN A 416 -20.48 8.84 5.40
CA ASN A 416 -21.40 9.09 4.30
C ASN A 416 -21.54 7.85 3.41
N PRO A 417 -22.46 6.91 3.75
CA PRO A 417 -22.54 5.62 3.05
C PRO A 417 -23.01 5.69 1.60
N ASP A 418 -23.60 6.82 1.19
CA ASP A 418 -24.08 7.05 -0.18
C ASP A 418 -22.94 7.51 -1.11
N GLU A 419 -21.78 7.84 -0.54
CA GLU A 419 -20.57 8.20 -1.27
C GLU A 419 -19.83 6.93 -1.69
N LEU A 420 -19.69 6.77 -3.01
CA LEU A 420 -19.14 5.58 -3.64
C LEU A 420 -18.10 5.98 -4.68
N GLY A 421 -16.86 5.56 -4.45
CA GLY A 421 -15.74 5.70 -5.37
C GLY A 421 -15.34 4.34 -5.94
N ILE A 422 -14.76 4.34 -7.14
CA ILE A 422 -14.12 3.15 -7.72
C ILE A 422 -12.65 3.46 -7.93
N LYS A 423 -11.79 2.68 -7.28
CA LYS A 423 -10.35 2.67 -7.53
C LYS A 423 -9.94 1.38 -8.22
N LYS A 424 -8.94 1.46 -9.10
CA LYS A 424 -8.39 0.29 -9.79
C LYS A 424 -6.88 0.25 -9.62
N TYR A 425 -6.35 -0.92 -9.31
CA TYR A 425 -4.93 -1.13 -9.05
C TYR A 425 -4.35 -2.20 -9.98
N ALA A 426 -3.27 -1.88 -10.68
CA ALA A 426 -2.54 -2.82 -11.51
C ALA A 426 -1.34 -3.41 -10.75
N GLN A 427 -1.09 -4.70 -10.97
CA GLN A 427 -0.02 -5.41 -10.27
C GLN A 427 1.37 -4.83 -10.66
N GLY A 428 2.21 -4.59 -9.67
CA GLY A 428 3.56 -4.03 -9.83
C GLY A 428 3.61 -2.54 -10.18
N ILE A 429 2.45 -1.86 -10.22
CA ILE A 429 2.34 -0.43 -10.57
C ILE A 429 1.63 0.32 -9.45
N GLY A 430 0.47 -0.17 -9.03
CA GLY A 430 -0.39 0.50 -8.05
C GLY A 430 -1.62 1.12 -8.69
N LEU A 431 -2.04 2.28 -8.19
CA LEU A 431 -3.27 2.96 -8.61
C LEU A 431 -3.21 3.33 -10.09
N VAL A 432 -4.16 2.81 -10.87
CA VAL A 432 -4.29 3.07 -12.31
C VAL A 432 -5.57 3.82 -12.68
N VAL A 433 -6.59 3.77 -11.82
CA VAL A 433 -7.80 4.60 -11.90
C VAL A 433 -8.20 5.02 -10.49
N ASP A 434 -8.54 6.30 -10.34
CA ASP A 434 -9.14 6.86 -9.14
C ASP A 434 -10.37 7.69 -9.53
N GLY A 435 -11.57 7.15 -9.28
CA GLY A 435 -12.80 7.78 -9.71
C GLY A 435 -12.79 8.06 -11.23
N PRO A 436 -12.90 9.33 -11.66
CA PRO A 436 -12.83 9.71 -13.07
C PRO A 436 -11.40 9.85 -13.62
N ALA A 437 -10.37 9.82 -12.78
CA ALA A 437 -8.98 10.00 -13.18
C ALA A 437 -8.29 8.69 -13.59
N GLU A 438 -7.59 8.71 -14.72
CA GLU A 438 -6.83 7.58 -15.27
C GLU A 438 -5.32 7.85 -15.25
N LEU A 439 -4.52 6.81 -15.05
CA LEU A 439 -3.06 6.94 -14.99
C LEU A 439 -2.45 7.39 -16.32
N ILE A 440 -1.69 8.48 -16.27
CA ILE A 440 -0.94 9.01 -17.43
C ILE A 440 0.57 8.79 -17.31
N PHE A 441 1.08 8.62 -16.09
CA PHE A 441 2.49 8.37 -15.84
C PHE A 441 2.72 7.55 -14.58
N TYR A 442 3.63 6.58 -14.65
CA TYR A 442 4.20 5.91 -13.49
C TYR A 442 5.70 5.71 -13.68
N GLY A 443 6.44 5.74 -12.59
CA GLY A 443 7.85 5.37 -12.59
C GLY A 443 8.67 6.04 -11.51
N TYR A 444 9.96 5.70 -11.50
CA TYR A 444 10.91 6.38 -10.63
C TYR A 444 11.28 7.72 -11.23
N VAL A 445 10.97 8.78 -10.51
CA VAL A 445 11.59 10.08 -10.72
C VAL A 445 12.86 10.15 -9.89
N ASP A 446 13.93 10.68 -10.47
CA ASP A 446 15.14 10.96 -9.70
C ASP A 446 14.77 11.99 -8.65
N LEU A 447 14.62 11.53 -7.41
CA LEU A 447 14.49 12.45 -6.28
C LEU A 447 15.79 13.25 -6.10
N GLY A 448 16.90 12.85 -6.72
CA GLY A 448 18.25 13.15 -6.26
C GLY A 448 18.44 12.55 -4.87
N ALA A 449 19.52 12.88 -4.17
CA ALA A 449 19.43 13.00 -2.72
C ALA A 449 18.46 14.14 -2.44
N GLY A 450 17.16 13.85 -2.54
CA GLY A 450 16.10 14.84 -2.60
C GLY A 450 16.15 15.74 -1.40
N PRO A 451 15.66 16.98 -1.56
CA PRO A 451 15.59 17.85 -0.43
C PRO A 451 14.68 17.23 0.62
N ILE A 452 15.20 17.08 1.85
CA ILE A 452 14.42 16.63 3.00
C ILE A 452 13.32 17.65 3.33
N TYR A 453 13.49 18.90 2.90
CA TYR A 453 12.46 19.91 2.93
C TYR A 453 12.52 20.69 1.62
N PHE A 454 11.41 20.83 0.91
CA PHE A 454 11.28 21.75 -0.23
C PHE A 454 9.96 22.50 -0.14
N GLN A 455 10.00 23.80 -0.41
CA GLN A 455 8.82 24.64 -0.48
C GLN A 455 8.99 25.76 -1.48
N ASP A 456 8.18 25.76 -2.54
CA ASP A 456 8.06 26.84 -3.54
C ASP A 456 6.86 27.76 -3.29
N PHE A 457 6.06 27.46 -2.27
CA PHE A 457 4.91 28.27 -1.83
C PHE A 457 3.83 28.52 -2.90
N GLU A 458 3.93 27.94 -4.10
CA GLU A 458 3.01 28.20 -5.20
C GLU A 458 1.62 27.60 -4.93
N SER A 459 1.59 26.56 -4.11
CA SER A 459 0.41 25.91 -3.55
C SER A 459 -0.31 26.71 -2.46
N TYR A 460 0.34 27.73 -1.87
CA TYR A 460 -0.23 28.53 -0.78
C TYR A 460 -0.81 29.84 -1.28
N LEU A 461 -1.88 30.30 -0.64
CA LEU A 461 -2.50 31.56 -1.03
C LEU A 461 -1.77 32.72 -0.43
N GLU A 462 -2.08 33.86 -1.01
CA GLU A 462 -1.87 35.13 -0.36
C GLU A 462 -2.60 35.18 1.00
N GLY A 463 -1.84 35.36 2.06
CA GLY A 463 -2.27 35.43 3.45
C GLY A 463 -2.10 34.12 4.23
N ALA A 464 -1.82 32.99 3.58
CA ALA A 464 -1.70 31.70 4.27
C ALA A 464 -0.40 31.60 5.09
N ASN A 465 -0.46 30.90 6.22
CA ASN A 465 0.71 30.58 7.03
C ASN A 465 1.24 29.19 6.67
N PRO A 466 2.48 29.07 6.14
CA PRO A 466 3.04 27.78 5.78
C PRO A 466 3.10 26.80 6.95
N LEU A 467 2.67 25.55 6.73
CA LEU A 467 2.66 24.51 7.75
C LEU A 467 4.07 24.25 8.30
N GLY A 468 4.15 24.08 9.61
CA GLY A 468 5.41 23.85 10.31
C GLY A 468 6.27 25.10 10.49
N TRP A 469 5.84 26.28 10.05
CA TRP A 469 6.54 27.55 10.32
C TRP A 469 5.91 28.27 11.51
N VAL A 470 6.74 28.73 12.44
CA VAL A 470 6.31 29.41 13.67
C VAL A 470 6.96 30.78 13.74
N ASP A 471 6.13 31.81 13.70
CA ASP A 471 6.56 33.19 13.75
C ASP A 471 6.86 33.64 15.17
N THR A 472 7.83 34.53 15.28
CA THR A 472 8.29 35.08 16.56
C THR A 472 8.11 36.58 16.63
N ALA A 473 7.77 37.07 17.83
CA ALA A 473 7.66 38.49 18.10
C ALA A 473 9.01 39.22 17.93
N ALA A 474 8.91 40.56 17.87
CA ALA A 474 10.06 41.43 17.73
C ALA A 474 11.13 41.22 18.80
N GLN A 475 12.34 41.66 18.49
CA GLN A 475 13.50 41.60 19.37
C GLN A 475 13.89 40.18 19.75
N SER A 476 13.83 39.24 18.79
CA SER A 476 14.36 37.90 19.04
C SER A 476 13.61 37.16 20.15
N SER A 477 12.33 37.50 20.35
CA SER A 477 11.46 36.90 21.35
C SER A 477 11.05 35.48 20.92
N LEU A 478 10.85 34.57 21.86
CA LEU A 478 10.27 33.24 21.58
C LEU A 478 8.72 33.27 21.61
N GLU A 479 8.12 34.43 21.88
CA GLU A 479 6.67 34.60 21.84
C GLU A 479 6.15 34.38 20.42
N VAL A 480 5.20 33.45 20.28
CA VAL A 480 4.59 33.10 19.00
C VAL A 480 3.69 34.23 18.53
N THR A 481 3.82 34.59 17.25
CA THR A 481 3.01 35.64 16.60
C THR A 481 2.48 35.17 15.25
N ASP A 482 1.97 36.10 14.45
CA ASP A 482 1.44 35.87 13.10
C ASP A 482 1.88 37.06 12.22
N LEU A 483 3.17 37.10 11.88
CA LEU A 483 3.85 38.25 11.27
C LEU A 483 4.36 37.96 9.85
N PHE A 484 4.40 36.70 9.47
CA PHE A 484 4.74 36.21 8.15
C PHE A 484 3.51 35.53 7.57
N ASN A 485 3.45 35.43 6.25
CA ASN A 485 2.45 34.67 5.51
C ASN A 485 2.90 34.59 4.06
N VAL A 486 2.27 33.78 3.23
CA VAL A 486 2.54 33.76 1.80
C VAL A 486 1.90 34.97 1.13
N GLN A 487 2.58 35.61 0.16
CA GLN A 487 2.04 36.70 -0.65
C GLN A 487 2.58 36.60 -2.06
N PHE A 488 1.88 37.19 -3.04
CA PHE A 488 2.43 37.33 -4.38
C PHE A 488 3.44 38.48 -4.42
N VAL A 489 4.72 38.13 -4.48
CA VAL A 489 5.83 39.08 -4.38
C VAL A 489 6.85 38.79 -5.47
N GLY A 490 7.25 39.82 -6.22
CA GLY A 490 8.32 39.66 -7.20
C GLY A 490 8.00 38.68 -8.33
N GLY A 491 6.70 38.46 -8.64
CA GLY A 491 6.23 37.64 -9.76
C GLY A 491 5.96 36.17 -9.44
N THR A 492 5.94 35.80 -8.16
CA THR A 492 5.78 34.43 -7.66
C THR A 492 5.04 34.47 -6.32
N ARG A 493 4.42 33.37 -5.88
CA ARG A 493 3.96 33.25 -4.50
C ARG A 493 5.15 32.91 -3.62
N ALA A 494 5.31 33.63 -2.52
CA ALA A 494 6.49 33.51 -1.69
C ALA A 494 6.13 33.72 -0.22
N PHE A 495 6.84 33.03 0.67
CA PHE A 495 6.75 33.31 2.09
C PHE A 495 7.25 34.72 2.36
N HIS A 496 6.47 35.52 3.05
CA HIS A 496 6.60 36.97 3.05
C HIS A 496 6.36 37.57 4.43
N THR A 497 6.95 38.73 4.66
CA THR A 497 6.48 39.64 5.70
C THR A 497 6.58 41.09 5.25
N ALA A 498 5.54 41.87 5.53
CA ALA A 498 5.54 43.33 5.41
C ALA A 498 5.88 44.04 6.74
N SER A 499 6.10 43.28 7.81
CA SER A 499 6.36 43.84 9.13
C SER A 499 7.64 44.70 9.13
N THR A 500 7.56 45.83 9.82
CA THR A 500 8.69 46.74 10.04
C THR A 500 9.33 46.56 11.42
N GLU A 501 8.87 45.57 12.17
CA GLU A 501 9.48 45.17 13.43
C GLU A 501 10.92 44.69 13.23
N THR A 502 11.68 44.70 14.31
CA THR A 502 13.12 44.38 14.28
C THR A 502 13.38 43.00 14.84
N ASN A 503 14.20 42.20 14.14
CA ASN A 503 14.60 40.85 14.55
C ASN A 503 13.41 39.92 14.80
N ILE A 504 12.49 39.89 13.85
CA ILE A 504 11.44 38.88 13.80
C ILE A 504 11.93 37.72 12.94
N HIS A 505 11.47 36.53 13.28
CA HIS A 505 11.79 35.30 12.56
C HIS A 505 10.52 34.51 12.30
N SER A 506 10.59 33.65 11.30
CA SER A 506 9.75 32.47 11.28
C SER A 506 10.68 31.26 11.26
N HIS A 507 10.45 30.32 12.17
CA HIS A 507 11.28 29.14 12.33
C HIS A 507 10.53 27.91 11.84
N TYR A 508 11.21 27.05 11.09
CA TYR A 508 10.65 25.75 10.76
C TYR A 508 10.72 24.84 11.98
N ASN A 509 9.58 24.41 12.48
CA ASN A 509 9.41 23.52 13.62
C ASN A 509 9.01 22.10 13.19
N GLY A 510 9.10 21.78 11.89
CA GLY A 510 8.95 20.41 11.40
C GLY A 510 10.23 19.58 11.58
N LEU A 511 10.14 18.28 11.28
CA LEU A 511 11.27 17.35 11.43
C LEU A 511 12.29 17.56 10.31
N LEU A 512 13.52 17.91 10.70
CA LEU A 512 14.72 17.77 9.87
C LEU A 512 15.58 16.64 10.47
N PRO A 513 16.30 15.86 9.67
CA PRO A 513 17.04 14.70 10.16
C PRO A 513 18.13 15.13 11.11
N SER A 514 18.31 14.34 12.17
CA SER A 514 19.38 14.50 13.15
C SER A 514 20.73 14.08 12.53
N GLY A 515 21.25 14.87 11.62
CA GLY A 515 22.57 14.71 11.01
C GLY A 515 23.56 15.76 11.50
N SER A 516 24.86 15.53 11.27
CA SER A 516 25.92 16.49 11.59
C SER A 516 25.96 17.66 10.61
N GLY A 517 25.17 17.69 9.53
CA GLY A 517 25.14 18.82 8.60
C GLY A 517 24.13 18.71 7.45
N TYR A 518 23.88 19.84 6.79
CA TYR A 518 23.00 19.95 5.62
C TYR A 518 23.38 21.13 4.73
N GLU A 519 22.85 21.14 3.50
CA GLU A 519 22.76 22.33 2.66
C GLU A 519 21.35 22.94 2.76
N TYR A 520 21.26 24.26 2.92
CA TYR A 520 20.03 25.04 2.87
C TYR A 520 20.11 26.06 1.74
N SER A 521 19.23 25.94 0.74
CA SER A 521 19.15 26.81 -0.43
C SER A 521 17.76 27.41 -0.61
N GLY A 522 17.68 28.39 -1.51
CA GLY A 522 16.44 29.02 -1.96
C GLY A 522 16.69 30.39 -2.54
N ARG A 523 15.66 31.22 -2.62
CA ARG A 523 15.77 32.62 -3.06
C ARG A 523 15.14 33.58 -2.08
N LEU A 524 15.63 34.83 -2.09
CA LEU A 524 15.21 35.90 -1.21
C LEU A 524 15.02 37.21 -1.98
N TRP A 525 14.12 38.05 -1.48
CA TRP A 525 13.72 39.31 -2.12
C TRP A 525 13.44 40.40 -1.09
N ILE A 526 13.71 41.65 -1.46
CA ILE A 526 13.45 42.84 -0.65
C ILE A 526 12.82 43.96 -1.46
N SER A 527 11.82 44.65 -0.92
CA SER A 527 11.25 45.85 -1.57
C SER A 527 12.04 47.13 -1.29
N SER A 528 12.97 47.11 -0.34
CA SER A 528 13.73 48.30 0.06
C SER A 528 15.17 47.96 0.41
N GLY A 529 16.11 48.75 -0.10
CA GLY A 529 17.53 48.68 0.27
C GLY A 529 17.82 49.01 1.74
N GLN A 530 16.84 49.49 2.52
CA GLN A 530 16.98 49.80 3.95
C GLN A 530 16.52 48.67 4.88
N GLY A 531 15.85 47.63 4.36
CA GLY A 531 15.43 46.48 5.15
C GLY A 531 16.57 45.54 5.55
N GLY A 532 16.27 44.48 6.28
CA GLY A 532 17.13 43.31 6.45
C GLY A 532 16.35 42.06 6.10
N VAL A 533 17.04 41.11 5.46
CA VAL A 533 16.51 39.81 5.01
C VAL A 533 17.60 38.78 5.21
N GLY A 534 17.22 37.55 5.54
CA GLY A 534 18.15 36.46 5.72
C GLY A 534 17.46 35.16 6.08
N VAL A 535 18.28 34.17 6.37
CA VAL A 535 17.88 32.83 6.78
C VAL A 535 18.68 32.37 7.98
N THR A 536 18.05 31.63 8.88
CA THR A 536 18.69 30.99 10.04
C THR A 536 18.89 29.49 9.76
N PHE A 537 19.95 28.91 10.29
CA PHE A 537 20.30 27.50 10.17
C PHE A 537 21.07 27.04 11.41
N PHE A 538 21.08 25.72 11.67
CA PHE A 538 21.45 25.15 12.97
C PHE A 538 20.77 25.91 14.11
N SER A 539 19.47 26.15 13.95
CA SER A 539 18.64 26.87 14.92
C SER A 539 18.16 25.95 16.03
N ASP A 540 18.29 26.39 17.28
CA ASP A 540 17.82 25.68 18.48
C ASP A 540 16.37 26.03 18.86
N TYR A 541 15.64 26.72 17.98
CA TYR A 541 14.21 26.96 18.15
C TYR A 541 13.44 25.62 18.21
N PRO A 542 12.40 25.47 19.05
CA PRO A 542 11.80 26.44 19.97
C PRO A 542 12.49 26.56 21.34
N HIS A 543 13.57 25.82 21.59
CA HIS A 543 14.17 25.69 22.92
C HIS A 543 14.94 26.94 23.35
N SER A 544 15.66 27.57 22.43
CA SER A 544 16.40 28.79 22.73
C SER A 544 16.64 29.66 21.50
N HIS A 545 17.00 30.92 21.73
CA HIS A 545 17.35 31.86 20.68
C HIS A 545 18.85 31.74 20.31
N ARG A 546 19.22 30.57 19.77
CA ARG A 546 20.57 30.24 19.30
C ARG A 546 20.49 29.74 17.87
N TYR A 547 21.22 30.37 16.96
CA TYR A 547 21.29 29.97 15.56
C TYR A 547 22.52 30.59 14.88
N TYR A 548 22.94 30.02 13.74
CA TYR A 548 23.68 30.77 12.74
C TYR A 548 22.71 31.41 11.76
N ARG A 549 23.12 32.49 11.10
CA ARG A 549 22.34 33.09 10.02
C ARG A 549 23.20 33.67 8.92
N LEU A 550 22.70 33.55 7.70
CA LEU A 550 23.11 34.32 6.55
C LEU A 550 22.13 35.48 6.45
N ARG A 551 22.61 36.71 6.55
CA ARG A 551 21.73 37.88 6.49
C ARG A 551 22.37 39.03 5.74
N ARG A 552 21.54 39.94 5.27
CA ARG A 552 21.98 41.31 5.02
C ARG A 552 21.32 42.26 6.02
N TYR A 553 22.06 43.27 6.46
CA TYR A 553 21.60 44.25 7.44
C TYR A 553 21.98 45.66 6.96
N HIS A 554 21.01 46.55 6.76
CA HIS A 554 21.19 47.86 6.12
C HIS A 554 21.87 47.77 4.74
N LEU A 555 22.78 48.70 4.42
CA LEU A 555 23.50 48.79 3.14
C LEU A 555 24.68 47.81 3.03
N ASN A 556 24.76 46.81 3.91
CA ASN A 556 25.82 45.81 3.89
C ASN A 556 25.52 44.71 2.85
N SER A 557 26.57 44.02 2.44
CA SER A 557 26.48 42.74 1.75
C SER A 557 25.86 41.65 2.64
N PHE A 558 25.43 40.54 2.03
CA PHE A 558 25.08 39.33 2.78
C PHE A 558 26.31 38.81 3.50
N HIS A 559 26.17 38.52 4.79
CA HIS A 559 27.22 38.01 5.65
C HIS A 559 26.68 37.03 6.70
N ILE A 560 27.56 36.15 7.17
CA ILE A 560 27.26 35.18 8.21
C ILE A 560 27.43 35.82 9.60
N THR A 561 26.51 35.55 10.50
CA THR A 561 26.61 35.89 11.93
C THR A 561 26.05 34.77 12.79
N ALA A 562 26.45 34.73 14.06
CA ALA A 562 25.89 33.83 15.07
C ALA A 562 25.08 34.63 16.10
N ASP A 563 24.05 34.01 16.66
CA ASP A 563 23.33 34.47 17.85
C ASP A 563 23.36 33.35 18.89
N GLY A 564 23.72 33.68 20.14
CA GLY A 564 23.96 32.71 21.19
C GLY A 564 25.07 31.66 20.91
N SER A 565 25.94 31.95 19.93
CA SER A 565 27.26 31.36 19.70
C SER A 565 28.19 32.41 19.03
N GLU A 566 29.33 31.97 18.49
CA GLU A 566 30.34 32.83 17.87
C GLU A 566 30.64 32.41 16.43
N ILE A 567 31.34 33.27 15.67
CA ILE A 567 32.08 32.85 14.47
C ILE A 567 33.54 33.13 14.81
N THR A 568 34.35 32.08 14.95
CA THR A 568 35.69 32.19 15.53
C THR A 568 36.79 32.36 14.48
N GLY A 569 36.50 32.08 13.20
CA GLY A 569 37.44 32.34 12.11
C GLY A 569 36.85 32.21 10.70
N GLY A 570 37.66 32.55 9.72
CA GLY A 570 37.32 32.55 8.28
C GLY A 570 36.74 33.87 7.77
N ASP A 571 36.15 33.83 6.57
CA ASP A 571 35.51 34.99 5.92
C ASP A 571 34.00 34.84 5.94
N VAL A 572 33.32 35.84 6.50
CA VAL A 572 31.86 35.84 6.69
C VAL A 572 31.13 36.59 5.58
N ASP A 573 31.81 37.38 4.75
CA ASP A 573 31.19 38.33 3.83
C ASP A 573 31.10 37.77 2.41
N THR A 574 29.91 37.73 1.83
CA THR A 574 29.73 37.25 0.44
C THR A 574 30.07 38.30 -0.61
N SER A 575 30.30 39.56 -0.21
CA SER A 575 30.46 40.74 -1.07
C SER A 575 29.23 41.07 -1.96
N VAL A 576 28.11 40.35 -1.80
CA VAL A 576 26.88 40.57 -2.58
C VAL A 576 25.96 41.54 -1.86
N VAL A 577 25.76 42.72 -2.45
CA VAL A 577 24.78 43.71 -1.98
C VAL A 577 23.51 43.59 -2.84
N PRO A 578 22.36 43.21 -2.27
CA PRO A 578 21.14 43.02 -3.05
C PRO A 578 20.54 44.35 -3.50
N SER A 579 20.09 44.41 -4.75
CA SER A 579 19.22 45.48 -5.22
C SER A 579 17.78 45.22 -4.80
N ALA A 580 17.04 46.30 -4.47
CA ALA A 580 15.61 46.18 -4.20
C ALA A 580 14.86 45.68 -5.45
N HIS A 581 13.80 44.92 -5.23
CA HIS A 581 12.94 44.32 -6.24
C HIS A 581 13.60 43.29 -7.17
N ALA A 582 14.74 42.71 -6.75
CA ALA A 582 15.40 41.61 -7.45
C ALA A 582 15.50 40.38 -6.54
N TRP A 583 15.27 39.20 -7.11
CA TRP A 583 15.49 37.93 -6.45
C TRP A 583 16.98 37.58 -6.44
N TYR A 584 17.44 37.07 -5.30
CA TYR A 584 18.78 36.51 -5.16
C TYR A 584 18.66 35.09 -4.64
N ARG A 585 19.39 34.16 -5.26
CA ARG A 585 19.52 32.79 -4.77
C ARG A 585 20.61 32.71 -3.72
N PHE A 586 20.45 31.81 -2.77
CA PHE A 586 21.46 31.47 -1.78
C PHE A 586 21.64 29.95 -1.69
N ARG A 587 22.83 29.55 -1.26
CA ARG A 587 23.12 28.20 -0.77
C ARG A 587 24.04 28.32 0.43
N VAL A 588 23.64 27.72 1.54
CA VAL A 588 24.43 27.59 2.76
C VAL A 588 24.72 26.11 2.95
N ARG A 589 25.98 25.75 3.23
CA ARG A 589 26.37 24.44 3.72
C ARG A 589 26.85 24.58 5.16
N VAL A 590 26.28 23.82 6.07
CA VAL A 590 26.63 23.83 7.50
C VAL A 590 26.87 22.41 7.99
N GLU A 591 27.95 22.20 8.73
CA GLU A 591 28.39 20.86 9.16
C GLU A 591 29.22 20.92 10.47
N ASP A 592 28.83 20.20 11.52
CA ASP A 592 29.68 19.90 12.66
C ASP A 592 30.62 18.75 12.32
N VAL A 593 31.92 19.06 12.20
CA VAL A 593 32.97 18.08 11.94
C VAL A 593 33.59 17.56 13.24
N GLY A 594 32.85 17.63 14.35
CA GLY A 594 33.23 17.17 15.69
C GLY A 594 34.17 18.09 16.47
N THR A 595 35.11 18.78 15.81
CA THR A 595 35.97 19.79 16.47
C THR A 595 35.47 21.22 16.31
N ARG A 596 34.67 21.49 15.27
CA ARG A 596 34.12 22.81 14.92
C ARG A 596 32.92 22.65 14.01
N THR A 597 32.13 23.71 13.88
CA THR A 597 31.05 23.81 12.89
C THR A 597 31.56 24.63 11.69
N GLU A 598 31.64 23.99 10.53
CA GLU A 598 32.00 24.59 9.25
C GLU A 598 30.77 25.23 8.63
N ILE A 599 30.90 26.45 8.11
CA ILE A 599 29.80 27.20 7.48
C ILE A 599 30.30 27.85 6.20
N ARG A 600 29.72 27.44 5.07
CA ARG A 600 29.99 28.04 3.77
C ARG A 600 28.71 28.59 3.17
N ALA A 601 28.80 29.74 2.52
CA ALA A 601 27.65 30.33 1.84
C ALA A 601 28.04 30.98 0.51
N ARG A 602 27.12 30.92 -0.44
CA ARG A 602 27.16 31.70 -1.68
C ARG A 602 25.80 32.31 -1.95
N VAL A 603 25.81 33.51 -2.53
CA VAL A 603 24.61 34.26 -2.92
C VAL A 603 24.85 34.79 -4.33
N TRP A 604 23.84 34.74 -5.18
CA TRP A 604 23.93 35.27 -6.55
C TRP A 604 22.59 35.78 -7.04
N LEU A 605 22.62 36.62 -8.07
CA LEU A 605 21.40 37.17 -8.67
C LEU A 605 20.61 36.04 -9.35
N ASP A 606 19.30 35.96 -9.10
CA ASP A 606 18.46 34.95 -9.75
C ASP A 606 18.47 35.11 -11.28
N GLY A 607 18.40 33.99 -12.01
CA GLY A 607 18.59 33.94 -13.46
C GLY A 607 20.04 34.06 -13.95
N THR A 608 21.03 34.15 -13.05
CA THR A 608 22.46 34.04 -13.38
C THR A 608 23.05 32.69 -12.94
N PRO A 609 24.14 32.20 -13.56
CA PRO A 609 24.76 30.94 -13.15
C PRO A 609 25.19 30.94 -11.69
N GLU A 610 24.97 29.83 -10.99
CA GLU A 610 25.43 29.63 -9.62
C GLU A 610 26.98 29.69 -9.56
N PRO A 611 27.58 30.48 -8.64
CA PRO A 611 29.03 30.56 -8.51
C PRO A 611 29.65 29.22 -8.11
N GLU A 612 30.72 28.79 -8.78
CA GLU A 612 31.43 27.54 -8.43
C GLU A 612 32.07 27.58 -7.03
N GLY A 613 32.53 28.75 -6.58
CA GLY A 613 33.18 28.95 -5.29
C GLY A 613 32.22 29.42 -4.19
N TRP A 614 32.59 29.15 -2.93
CA TRP A 614 31.94 29.69 -1.74
C TRP A 614 32.40 31.13 -1.51
N SER A 615 31.45 32.07 -1.41
CA SER A 615 31.78 33.50 -1.21
C SER A 615 32.07 33.81 0.26
N ALA A 616 31.38 33.14 1.18
CA ALA A 616 31.72 33.11 2.59
C ALA A 616 32.15 31.67 2.97
N ASP A 617 33.22 31.56 3.75
CA ASP A 617 33.80 30.30 4.23
C ASP A 617 34.39 30.55 5.62
N CYS A 618 33.62 30.20 6.65
CA CYS A 618 33.89 30.50 8.04
C CYS A 618 33.56 29.32 8.94
N PHE A 619 33.94 29.42 10.21
CA PHE A 619 33.68 28.34 11.17
C PHE A 619 33.51 28.87 12.59
N ASP A 620 32.90 28.02 13.42
CA ASP A 620 32.76 28.20 14.86
C ASP A 620 33.38 26.99 15.58
N ASP A 621 34.53 27.21 16.24
CA ASP A 621 35.19 26.23 17.11
C ASP A 621 35.03 26.55 18.60
N SER A 622 34.12 27.47 18.94
CA SER A 622 33.83 27.80 20.33
C SER A 622 33.17 26.62 21.07
N PRO A 623 33.29 26.56 22.41
CA PRO A 623 32.57 25.56 23.21
C PRO A 623 31.04 25.69 23.15
N THR A 624 30.52 26.82 22.67
CA THR A 624 29.08 27.10 22.53
C THR A 624 28.56 26.87 21.11
N ARG A 625 29.38 26.33 20.21
CA ARG A 625 28.96 26.07 18.83
C ARG A 625 27.72 25.19 18.75
N MET A 626 26.94 25.40 17.69
CA MET A 626 25.77 24.58 17.39
C MET A 626 26.21 23.40 16.55
N THR A 627 25.79 22.20 16.93
CA THR A 627 26.17 20.93 16.29
C THR A 627 25.05 20.35 15.42
N GLY A 628 23.93 21.06 15.32
CA GLY A 628 22.72 20.68 14.61
C GLY A 628 21.62 21.68 14.94
N GLY A 629 20.48 21.55 14.26
CA GLY A 629 19.30 22.38 14.50
C GLY A 629 18.52 22.66 13.23
N THR A 630 17.38 23.32 13.39
CA THR A 630 16.44 23.59 12.29
C THR A 630 16.82 24.80 11.43
N ILE A 631 16.00 25.10 10.43
CA ILE A 631 16.08 26.28 9.56
C ILE A 631 15.08 27.36 9.97
N GLY A 632 15.22 28.55 9.37
CA GLY A 632 14.23 29.60 9.48
C GLY A 632 14.52 30.78 8.57
N VAL A 633 13.67 31.79 8.61
CA VAL A 633 13.81 33.05 7.89
C VAL A 633 13.86 34.21 8.88
N TRP A 634 14.58 35.27 8.51
CA TRP A 634 14.78 36.43 9.38
C TRP A 634 14.49 37.75 8.65
N SER A 635 13.67 38.60 9.28
CA SER A 635 13.34 39.93 8.78
C SER A 635 13.74 41.02 9.76
N TYR A 636 14.13 42.16 9.21
CA TYR A 636 14.43 43.36 9.98
C TYR A 636 13.91 44.60 9.26
N PHE A 637 13.13 45.43 9.95
CA PHE A 637 12.89 46.84 9.59
C PHE A 637 12.22 47.06 8.22
N HIS A 638 12.47 48.20 7.55
CA HIS A 638 11.70 48.68 6.39
C HIS A 638 11.53 47.69 5.24
N GLY A 639 10.36 47.79 4.58
CA GLY A 639 10.05 47.11 3.33
C GLY A 639 9.61 45.66 3.52
N SER A 640 9.01 45.13 2.47
CA SER A 640 8.58 43.74 2.35
C SER A 640 9.76 42.84 2.06
N LYS A 641 9.77 41.67 2.66
CA LYS A 641 10.79 40.62 2.52
C LYS A 641 10.05 39.38 2.04
N ALA A 642 10.66 38.64 1.14
CA ALA A 642 10.10 37.37 0.70
C ALA A 642 11.19 36.31 0.51
N TRP A 643 10.79 35.06 0.68
CA TRP A 643 11.58 33.85 0.53
C TRP A 643 10.80 32.83 -0.26
N ASP A 644 11.51 32.11 -1.11
CA ASP A 644 10.89 31.17 -2.02
C ASP A 644 11.88 30.07 -2.42
N GLU A 645 11.37 28.97 -2.97
CA GLU A 645 12.10 27.75 -3.35
C GLU A 645 13.02 27.27 -2.21
N LEU A 646 12.53 27.34 -0.96
CA LEU A 646 13.31 26.99 0.22
C LEU A 646 13.55 25.47 0.26
N GLU A 647 14.80 25.08 0.36
CA GLU A 647 15.23 23.70 0.10
C GLU A 647 16.32 23.26 1.08
N VAL A 648 16.15 22.13 1.77
CA VAL A 648 17.19 21.53 2.64
C VAL A 648 17.58 20.16 2.12
N ARG A 649 18.88 19.93 1.90
CA ARG A 649 19.44 18.63 1.50
C ARG A 649 20.42 18.12 2.56
N PRO A 650 20.45 16.81 2.87
CA PRO A 650 21.46 16.26 3.76
C PRO A 650 22.82 16.34 3.10
N LEU A 651 23.88 16.45 3.89
CA LEU A 651 25.22 16.15 3.38
C LEU A 651 25.34 14.63 3.27
N ALA A 652 25.82 14.14 2.12
CA ALA A 652 26.15 12.73 1.97
C ALA A 652 27.31 12.38 2.92
N ASP A 653 27.16 11.29 3.67
CA ASP A 653 28.20 10.72 4.53
C ASP A 653 29.47 10.29 3.78
#